data_AF-A0AAJ5W7J8-F1
#
_entry.id   AF-A0AAJ5W7J8-F1
#
_cell.length_a   1.000
_cell.length_b   1.000
_cell.length_c   1.000
_cell.angle_alpha   90.00
_cell.angle_beta   90.00
_cell.angle_gamma   90.00
#
_symmetry.space_group_name_H-M   'P 1'
#
loop_
_entity.id
_entity.type
_entity.pdbx_description
1 polymer ?
#
loop_
_entity_poly.entity_id
_entity_poly.type
_entity_poly.pdbx_seq_one_letter_code
_entity_poly.pdbx_strand_id
1 'polypeptide(L)'
;MLGFLTKVFGSKSERDIKALQPIVVKINQEYAKLSSLSNDELRNKTVYFKDVIAKALAEIDGKISGLKTDGESQELSLAEKTAIYDQIDALIKDRDKELEVVLQQILPEAFAVVKETSRRFSENETLEVTATQFDRDYAARKKNVVIQGDKALWANHWEAAGVEVLWNMVHYDVQLIGGMVLHSGKIAEMATGEGKTLVSTLPAYLNALAGQGVHIVTVNDYLARRDSEWNGPLFEFHGISVDCIDKHEPNSQERRNAYLADITYGTNNEFGFDYLRDNMSQTPDQLVQRKLHFAMVDEVDSVLIDDARTPLIISGPVPFGDQHEFHELKPRIERLVNAQKEYVTRALNEAKKLINDGKAGTEEGEGGLALLRAHRGLPKNKALIKFLSEGSVKQTLLKTENHYMADQSKNMPKVDSELFFYIDEKNNQVELTEKGIELITKSGEDAHFFVLPDVGTEIAEIEKSSLSSEEKIAKKDALMRDYSIKAERIHSVNQLLKAYTLFEIDVEYIIDEGKIKIVDEQTGRIMDGRRYSDGLHQAIEAKENVKVEDASQTYATVTLQNFFRMYHKLCGMTGTATTEAGEFWSIYKLDVVEIPTNRVISRKDHQDYVYRTVREKYNAVAEEIVKLTQAGRPVLVGTTSVEISELLSRMLKLRGIKHNVLNAKMHQKEADIVAEAGQTGQVTIATNMAGRGTDIKLGPGVKEAGGLAIVGTERHESRRVDRQLRGRAGRQGDPGSSQFFVSLEDNLMRLFGSERISNIMVKMGIEDGEVIQHSMITKSIERAQKKVEENNFGIRKRLLEYDDVMNSQRSVIYSKRRNALFGDRLDVDMSNMVFDVAEDIVTEYKEEGNYEGFKLEVIKNFSADTTIDEAEFNSKGIHTLTDKLFEEVTAFYARKSDAIISQAMPVLNQVFAERGEQIEQIVVPFTDGLRSVQVPVGLKKAIDNGGREITKSFEKTIVLALIDESWKEHLREMDELKQSVQNAVYEQKDPLIIYKMEAFNLFKNMLNAVNKEVVSFLYKGGIPVQTDPNDVREAQAPRPAPSRLKMSKPEFGQSTSSADVMDDTRELAPQQPIRKEVTVGRNDLCPCGSGKKYKNCHGAGL
;
A
#
# COMPACT_ATOMS: atom_id res chain seq x y z
N MET A 1 22.71 -15.99 32.52
CA MET A 1 21.81 -17.17 32.38
C MET A 1 21.65 -17.65 30.94
N LEU A 2 21.45 -16.79 29.93
CA LEU A 2 21.21 -17.22 28.52
C LEU A 2 22.35 -18.04 27.86
N GLY A 3 23.62 -17.76 28.17
CA GLY A 3 24.78 -18.46 27.57
C GLY A 3 25.03 -19.88 28.07
N PHE A 4 24.51 -20.24 29.25
CA PHE A 4 24.60 -21.60 29.80
C PHE A 4 23.49 -22.50 29.25
N LEU A 5 22.26 -21.96 29.14
CA LEU A 5 21.11 -22.66 28.55
C LEU A 5 21.32 -22.98 27.07
N THR A 6 21.95 -22.09 26.29
CA THR A 6 22.29 -22.34 24.88
C THR A 6 23.36 -23.43 24.70
N LYS A 7 24.33 -23.55 25.63
CA LYS A 7 25.34 -24.62 25.59
C LYS A 7 24.77 -26.00 25.96
N VAL A 8 23.71 -26.06 26.77
CA VAL A 8 23.10 -27.32 27.25
C VAL A 8 21.97 -27.80 26.34
N PHE A 9 21.16 -26.89 25.78
CA PHE A 9 19.98 -27.23 24.97
C PHE A 9 20.12 -26.92 23.48
N GLY A 10 21.27 -26.39 23.04
CA GLY A 10 21.47 -25.89 21.68
C GLY A 10 20.80 -24.54 21.41
N SER A 11 21.06 -23.97 20.24
CA SER A 11 20.35 -22.78 19.78
C SER A 11 18.87 -23.10 19.47
N LYS A 12 18.01 -22.08 19.32
CA LYS A 12 16.62 -22.29 18.88
C LYS A 12 16.60 -22.93 17.48
N SER A 13 17.39 -22.38 16.54
CA SER A 13 17.52 -22.89 15.17
C SER A 13 17.96 -24.36 15.15
N GLU A 14 18.95 -24.76 15.96
CA GLU A 14 19.40 -26.15 16.04
C GLU A 14 18.28 -27.12 16.46
N ARG A 15 17.39 -26.70 17.37
CA ARG A 15 16.25 -27.50 17.80
C ARG A 15 15.19 -27.59 16.71
N ASP A 16 14.90 -26.49 16.02
CA ASP A 16 13.95 -26.45 14.91
C ASP A 16 14.42 -27.34 13.74
N ILE A 17 15.70 -27.28 13.38
CA ILE A 17 16.30 -28.12 12.34
C ILE A 17 16.26 -29.60 12.73
N LYS A 18 16.62 -29.92 13.98
CA LYS A 18 16.62 -31.31 14.49
C LYS A 18 15.23 -31.95 14.43
N ALA A 19 14.17 -31.16 14.61
CA ALA A 19 12.80 -31.64 14.48
C ALA A 19 12.42 -31.98 13.01
N LEU A 20 13.00 -31.27 12.03
CA LEU A 20 12.72 -31.46 10.61
C LEU A 20 13.60 -32.54 9.94
N GLN A 21 14.77 -32.84 10.50
CA GLN A 21 15.72 -33.79 9.93
C GLN A 21 15.12 -35.19 9.61
N PRO A 22 14.27 -35.80 10.46
CA PRO A 22 13.65 -37.09 10.14
C PRO A 22 12.77 -37.03 8.89
N ILE A 23 12.13 -35.89 8.61
CA ILE A 23 11.29 -35.70 7.43
C ILE A 23 12.15 -35.55 6.17
N VAL A 24 13.30 -34.87 6.25
CA VAL A 24 14.28 -34.81 5.14
C VAL A 24 14.72 -36.22 4.73
N VAL A 25 15.00 -37.09 5.72
CA VAL A 25 15.36 -38.48 5.45
C VAL A 25 14.23 -39.22 4.74
N LYS A 26 12.97 -39.03 5.16
CA LYS A 26 11.80 -39.61 4.48
C LYS A 26 11.65 -39.10 3.04
N ILE A 27 11.79 -37.80 2.80
CA ILE A 27 11.75 -37.21 1.46
C ILE A 27 12.80 -37.88 0.56
N ASN A 28 14.04 -38.01 1.04
CA ASN A 28 15.11 -38.63 0.27
C ASN A 28 14.89 -40.14 0.05
N GLN A 29 14.22 -40.83 0.97
CA GLN A 29 13.80 -42.22 0.79
C GLN A 29 12.70 -42.36 -0.28
N GLU A 30 11.69 -41.50 -0.28
CA GLU A 30 10.66 -41.49 -1.33
C GLU A 30 11.26 -41.11 -2.69
N TYR A 31 12.12 -40.10 -2.72
CA TYR A 31 12.85 -39.68 -3.91
C TYR A 31 13.63 -40.82 -4.57
N ALA A 32 14.30 -41.66 -3.79
CA ALA A 32 15.01 -42.83 -4.33
C ALA A 32 14.08 -43.82 -5.07
N LYS A 33 12.82 -43.97 -4.63
CA LYS A 33 11.83 -44.86 -5.26
C LYS A 33 11.34 -44.32 -6.61
N LEU A 34 11.25 -43.00 -6.76
CA LEU A 34 10.71 -42.34 -7.96
C LEU A 34 11.60 -42.47 -9.20
N SER A 35 12.90 -42.75 -9.01
CA SER A 35 13.86 -42.91 -10.12
C SER A 35 13.47 -43.97 -11.15
N SER A 36 12.69 -44.98 -10.74
CA SER A 36 12.24 -46.09 -11.58
C SER A 36 10.96 -45.80 -12.38
N LEU A 37 10.24 -44.72 -12.07
CA LEU A 37 8.96 -44.39 -12.70
C LEU A 37 9.17 -43.76 -14.09
N SER A 38 8.28 -44.06 -15.02
CA SER A 38 8.16 -43.31 -16.27
C SER A 38 7.74 -41.84 -16.03
N ASN A 39 7.90 -40.98 -17.03
CA ASN A 39 7.47 -39.58 -16.91
C ASN A 39 5.94 -39.47 -16.73
N ASP A 40 5.16 -40.34 -17.40
CA ASP A 40 3.71 -40.40 -17.25
C ASP A 40 3.28 -40.85 -15.84
N GLU A 41 3.95 -41.86 -15.28
CA GLU A 41 3.70 -42.29 -13.89
C GLU A 41 4.07 -41.21 -12.87
N LEU A 42 5.14 -40.45 -13.13
CA LEU A 42 5.52 -39.32 -12.28
C LEU A 42 4.47 -38.21 -12.31
N ARG A 43 3.92 -37.85 -13.48
CA ARG A 43 2.81 -36.88 -13.61
C ARG A 43 1.55 -37.38 -12.89
N ASN A 44 1.24 -38.67 -13.01
CA ASN A 44 0.07 -39.28 -12.39
C ASN A 44 0.12 -39.27 -10.85
N LYS A 45 1.28 -39.02 -10.23
CA LYS A 45 1.37 -38.78 -8.78
C LYS A 45 0.57 -37.54 -8.36
N THR A 46 0.51 -36.50 -9.18
CA THR A 46 -0.29 -35.29 -8.90
C THR A 46 -1.79 -35.62 -8.82
N VAL A 47 -2.29 -36.42 -9.76
CA VAL A 47 -3.69 -36.90 -9.74
C VAL A 47 -3.95 -37.73 -8.50
N TYR A 48 -3.05 -38.66 -8.18
CA TYR A 48 -3.14 -39.46 -6.96
C TYR A 48 -3.21 -38.60 -5.68
N PHE A 49 -2.39 -37.56 -5.56
CA PHE A 49 -2.43 -36.68 -4.39
C PHE A 49 -3.74 -35.87 -4.31
N LYS A 50 -4.24 -35.36 -5.45
CA LYS A 50 -5.54 -34.68 -5.51
C LYS A 50 -6.68 -35.61 -5.05
N ASP A 51 -6.65 -36.87 -5.47
CA ASP A 51 -7.63 -37.89 -5.04
C ASP A 51 -7.55 -38.20 -3.54
N VAL A 52 -6.34 -38.27 -2.98
CA VAL A 52 -6.14 -38.47 -1.53
C VAL A 52 -6.75 -37.31 -0.73
N ILE A 53 -6.49 -36.06 -1.16
CA ILE A 53 -7.06 -34.86 -0.54
C ILE A 53 -8.60 -34.86 -0.66
N ALA A 54 -9.13 -35.11 -1.85
CA ALA A 54 -10.57 -35.12 -2.09
C ALA A 54 -11.28 -36.18 -1.24
N LYS A 55 -10.70 -37.38 -1.09
CA LYS A 55 -11.25 -38.44 -0.23
C LYS A 55 -11.27 -38.06 1.24
N ALA A 56 -10.21 -37.41 1.73
CA ALA A 56 -10.14 -36.98 3.12
C ALA A 56 -11.15 -35.88 3.44
N LEU A 57 -11.41 -34.97 2.49
CA LEU A 57 -12.33 -33.84 2.68
C LEU A 57 -13.79 -34.15 2.31
N ALA A 58 -14.08 -35.26 1.63
CA ALA A 58 -15.39 -35.59 1.08
C ALA A 58 -16.54 -35.54 2.12
N GLU A 59 -16.29 -35.98 3.37
CA GLU A 59 -17.32 -35.94 4.41
C GLU A 59 -17.68 -34.50 4.81
N ILE A 60 -16.68 -33.64 5.00
CA ILE A 60 -16.89 -32.24 5.39
C ILE A 60 -17.47 -31.45 4.23
N ASP A 61 -16.95 -31.65 3.01
CA ASP A 61 -17.46 -31.00 1.80
C ASP A 61 -18.92 -31.40 1.51
N GLY A 62 -19.28 -32.67 1.75
CA GLY A 62 -20.67 -33.14 1.66
C GLY A 62 -21.58 -32.45 2.67
N LYS A 63 -21.15 -32.29 3.93
CA LYS A 63 -21.91 -31.56 4.97
C LYS A 63 -22.10 -30.09 4.62
N ILE A 64 -21.03 -29.42 4.15
CA ILE A 64 -21.09 -28.02 3.73
C ILE A 64 -22.06 -27.85 2.56
N SER A 65 -21.99 -28.73 1.55
CA SER A 65 -22.89 -28.67 0.40
C SER A 65 -24.35 -28.89 0.81
N GLY A 66 -24.62 -29.87 1.68
CA GLY A 66 -25.97 -30.14 2.19
C GLY A 66 -26.53 -28.94 2.95
N LEU A 67 -25.78 -28.41 3.90
CA LEU A 67 -26.19 -27.24 4.69
C LEU A 67 -26.38 -25.98 3.83
N LYS A 68 -25.61 -25.79 2.74
CA LYS A 68 -25.85 -24.69 1.81
C LYS A 68 -27.18 -24.83 1.09
N THR A 69 -27.49 -26.03 0.59
CA THR A 69 -28.79 -26.32 -0.04
C THR A 69 -29.93 -26.13 0.95
N ASP A 70 -29.75 -26.57 2.21
CA ASP A 70 -30.74 -26.37 3.27
C ASP A 70 -30.91 -24.87 3.58
N GLY A 71 -29.82 -24.09 3.68
CA GLY A 71 -29.84 -22.65 3.95
C GLY A 71 -30.48 -21.80 2.85
N GLU A 72 -30.56 -22.32 1.63
CA GLU A 72 -31.31 -21.74 0.50
C GLU A 72 -32.81 -22.10 0.53
N SER A 73 -33.22 -23.03 1.40
CA SER A 73 -34.63 -23.43 1.56
C SER A 73 -35.48 -22.27 2.09
N GLN A 74 -36.66 -22.13 1.48
CA GLN A 74 -37.60 -21.06 1.76
C GLN A 74 -38.50 -21.34 2.97
N GLU A 75 -38.52 -22.58 3.47
CA GLU A 75 -39.39 -22.99 4.59
C GLU A 75 -38.75 -22.77 5.97
N LEU A 76 -37.48 -22.38 6.02
CA LEU A 76 -36.74 -22.21 7.28
C LEU A 76 -36.97 -20.83 7.89
N SER A 77 -37.15 -20.81 9.21
CA SER A 77 -37.17 -19.59 10.00
C SER A 77 -35.81 -18.88 9.97
N LEU A 78 -35.82 -17.59 10.28
CA LEU A 78 -34.62 -16.76 10.31
C LEU A 78 -33.56 -17.31 11.29
N ALA A 79 -33.99 -17.80 12.45
CA ALA A 79 -33.12 -18.40 13.46
C ALA A 79 -32.46 -19.71 12.97
N GLU A 80 -33.20 -20.54 12.23
CA GLU A 80 -32.66 -21.77 11.65
C GLU A 80 -31.65 -21.48 10.53
N LYS A 81 -31.95 -20.49 9.66
CA LYS A 81 -31.00 -20.03 8.64
C LYS A 81 -29.70 -19.55 9.27
N THR A 82 -29.76 -18.69 10.29
CA THR A 82 -28.56 -18.20 10.99
C THR A 82 -27.74 -19.35 11.58
N ALA A 83 -28.39 -20.31 12.25
CA ALA A 83 -27.70 -21.46 12.82
C ALA A 83 -27.00 -22.34 11.75
N ILE A 84 -27.63 -22.54 10.59
CA ILE A 84 -27.04 -23.26 9.46
C ILE A 84 -25.79 -22.54 8.96
N TYR A 85 -25.87 -21.23 8.78
CA TYR A 85 -24.77 -20.41 8.30
C TYR A 85 -23.57 -20.40 9.26
N ASP A 86 -23.81 -20.31 10.57
CA ASP A 86 -22.76 -20.42 11.59
C ASP A 86 -22.10 -21.80 11.58
N GLN A 87 -22.88 -22.86 11.36
CA GLN A 87 -22.36 -24.22 11.21
C GLN A 87 -21.49 -24.35 9.95
N ILE A 88 -21.90 -23.75 8.82
CA ILE A 88 -21.10 -23.71 7.59
C ILE A 88 -19.74 -23.05 7.86
N ASP A 89 -19.72 -21.90 8.55
CA ASP A 89 -18.49 -21.18 8.84
C ASP A 89 -17.56 -21.98 9.77
N ALA A 90 -18.12 -22.72 10.74
CA ALA A 90 -17.36 -23.64 11.58
C ALA A 90 -16.77 -24.81 10.77
N LEU A 91 -17.58 -25.43 9.91
CA LEU A 91 -17.14 -26.53 9.04
C LEU A 91 -16.07 -26.10 8.05
N ILE A 92 -16.10 -24.88 7.52
CA ILE A 92 -15.05 -24.36 6.64
C ILE A 92 -13.71 -24.28 7.39
N LYS A 93 -13.71 -23.87 8.66
CA LYS A 93 -12.49 -23.84 9.48
C LYS A 93 -11.98 -25.25 9.77
N ASP A 94 -12.89 -26.19 10.03
CA ASP A 94 -12.50 -27.58 10.28
C ASP A 94 -12.00 -28.28 9.01
N ARG A 95 -12.59 -27.96 7.85
CA ARG A 95 -12.08 -28.36 6.53
C ARG A 95 -10.66 -27.89 6.31
N ASP A 96 -10.37 -26.62 6.59
CA ASP A 96 -9.03 -26.06 6.43
C ASP A 96 -8.02 -26.74 7.39
N LYS A 97 -8.42 -27.09 8.62
CA LYS A 97 -7.57 -27.86 9.56
C LYS A 97 -7.28 -29.27 9.06
N GLU A 98 -8.30 -29.99 8.59
CA GLU A 98 -8.12 -31.36 8.07
C GLU A 98 -7.25 -31.35 6.80
N LEU A 99 -7.42 -30.34 5.94
CA LEU A 99 -6.56 -30.14 4.78
C LEU A 99 -5.08 -30.04 5.18
N GLU A 100 -4.73 -29.26 6.21
CA GLU A 100 -3.34 -29.14 6.68
C GLU A 100 -2.77 -30.48 7.19
N VAL A 101 -3.59 -31.29 7.85
CA VAL A 101 -3.20 -32.63 8.31
C VAL A 101 -2.86 -33.54 7.13
N VAL A 102 -3.72 -33.55 6.10
CA VAL A 102 -3.52 -34.36 4.90
C VAL A 102 -2.31 -33.88 4.10
N LEU A 103 -2.13 -32.56 3.94
CA LEU A 103 -0.96 -31.99 3.26
C LEU A 103 0.35 -32.39 3.96
N GLN A 104 0.39 -32.41 5.29
CA GLN A 104 1.55 -32.90 6.06
C GLN A 104 1.84 -34.38 5.82
N GLN A 105 0.81 -35.21 5.64
CA GLN A 105 0.98 -36.65 5.38
C GLN A 105 1.60 -36.89 3.99
N ILE A 106 1.14 -36.18 2.96
CA ILE A 106 1.65 -36.34 1.58
C ILE A 106 2.95 -35.57 1.33
N LEU A 107 3.33 -34.62 2.20
CA LEU A 107 4.49 -33.75 2.03
C LEU A 107 5.77 -34.49 1.61
N PRO A 108 6.17 -35.62 2.25
CA PRO A 108 7.41 -36.29 1.87
C PRO A 108 7.43 -36.79 0.43
N GLU A 109 6.31 -37.35 -0.03
CA GLU A 109 6.14 -37.84 -1.41
C GLU A 109 6.03 -36.67 -2.40
N ALA A 110 5.26 -35.63 -2.05
CA ALA A 110 5.07 -34.46 -2.90
C ALA A 110 6.40 -33.71 -3.14
N PHE A 111 7.21 -33.49 -2.10
CA PHE A 111 8.52 -32.85 -2.23
C PHE A 111 9.49 -33.72 -3.04
N ALA A 112 9.42 -35.04 -2.88
CA ALA A 112 10.21 -35.97 -3.68
C ALA A 112 9.85 -35.90 -5.17
N VAL A 113 8.56 -35.75 -5.52
CA VAL A 113 8.11 -35.59 -6.93
C VAL A 113 8.69 -34.32 -7.55
N VAL A 114 8.63 -33.18 -6.86
CA VAL A 114 9.20 -31.91 -7.37
C VAL A 114 10.72 -32.02 -7.53
N LYS A 115 11.41 -32.63 -6.56
CA LYS A 115 12.87 -32.86 -6.61
C LYS A 115 13.26 -33.77 -7.78
N GLU A 116 12.51 -34.86 -8.00
CA GLU A 116 12.73 -35.80 -9.12
C GLU A 116 12.45 -35.15 -10.47
N THR A 117 11.40 -34.35 -10.58
CA THR A 117 11.09 -33.59 -11.80
C THR A 117 12.21 -32.60 -12.12
N SER A 118 12.71 -31.89 -11.10
CA SER A 118 13.83 -30.96 -11.23
C SER A 118 15.10 -31.67 -11.72
N ARG A 119 15.39 -32.88 -11.21
CA ARG A 119 16.49 -33.72 -11.71
C ARG A 119 16.29 -34.11 -13.17
N ARG A 120 15.10 -34.58 -13.55
CA ARG A 120 14.83 -35.04 -14.92
C ARG A 120 15.02 -33.94 -15.95
N PHE A 121 14.53 -32.74 -15.69
CA PHE A 121 14.81 -31.59 -16.56
C PHE A 121 16.30 -31.22 -16.58
N SER A 122 17.01 -31.37 -15.45
CA SER A 122 18.44 -31.07 -15.41
C SER A 122 19.32 -32.08 -16.15
N GLU A 123 18.90 -33.36 -16.22
CA GLU A 123 19.71 -34.45 -16.79
C GLU A 123 19.36 -34.76 -18.26
N ASN A 124 18.19 -34.33 -18.75
CA ASN A 124 17.70 -34.64 -20.09
C ASN A 124 17.34 -33.36 -20.85
N GLU A 125 17.63 -33.30 -22.15
CA GLU A 125 17.27 -32.17 -23.02
C GLU A 125 15.76 -32.07 -23.25
N THR A 126 15.09 -33.23 -23.34
CA THR A 126 13.64 -33.32 -23.52
C THR A 126 13.04 -34.43 -22.66
N LEU A 127 11.82 -34.22 -22.17
CA LEU A 127 11.01 -35.21 -21.48
C LEU A 127 9.79 -35.56 -22.34
N GLU A 128 9.68 -36.83 -22.72
CA GLU A 128 8.53 -37.35 -23.46
C GLU A 128 7.45 -37.84 -22.49
N VAL A 129 6.19 -37.43 -22.73
CA VAL A 129 4.98 -37.85 -22.03
C VAL A 129 3.80 -38.02 -22.99
N THR A 130 2.76 -38.70 -22.55
CA THR A 130 1.51 -38.81 -23.29
C THR A 130 0.75 -37.48 -23.27
N ALA A 131 0.36 -36.97 -24.44
CA ALA A 131 -0.22 -35.63 -24.60
C ALA A 131 -1.66 -35.55 -24.07
N THR A 132 -1.85 -34.78 -23.00
CA THR A 132 -3.16 -34.40 -22.45
C THR A 132 -3.74 -33.18 -23.19
N GLN A 133 -5.01 -32.85 -22.93
CA GLN A 133 -5.60 -31.61 -23.47
C GLN A 133 -4.84 -30.37 -22.98
N PHE A 134 -4.42 -30.37 -21.71
CA PHE A 134 -3.61 -29.30 -21.13
C PHE A 134 -2.30 -29.09 -21.91
N ASP A 135 -1.61 -30.18 -22.28
CA ASP A 135 -0.36 -30.09 -23.06
C ASP A 135 -0.60 -29.48 -24.45
N ARG A 136 -1.74 -29.77 -25.08
CA ARG A 136 -2.13 -29.22 -26.39
C ARG A 136 -2.41 -27.72 -26.29
N ASP A 137 -3.17 -27.31 -25.28
CA ASP A 137 -3.48 -25.89 -25.02
C ASP A 137 -2.24 -25.10 -24.59
N TYR A 138 -1.29 -25.77 -23.93
CA TYR A 138 0.00 -25.21 -23.55
C TYR A 138 0.91 -25.00 -24.76
N ALA A 139 1.08 -26.04 -25.60
CA ALA A 139 1.91 -25.98 -26.81
C ALA A 139 1.43 -24.92 -27.83
N ALA A 140 0.14 -24.57 -27.82
CA ALA A 140 -0.41 -23.47 -28.62
C ALA A 140 0.11 -22.08 -28.18
N ARG A 141 0.48 -21.93 -26.91
CA ARG A 141 0.90 -20.67 -26.29
C ARG A 141 2.40 -20.58 -26.06
N LYS A 142 3.07 -21.72 -25.85
CA LYS A 142 4.46 -21.80 -25.39
C LYS A 142 5.27 -22.75 -26.26
N LYS A 143 6.45 -22.30 -26.70
CA LYS A 143 7.30 -22.99 -27.69
C LYS A 143 8.13 -24.14 -27.13
N ASN A 144 8.27 -24.24 -25.81
CA ASN A 144 9.06 -25.27 -25.12
C ASN A 144 8.36 -26.64 -25.06
N VAL A 145 7.12 -26.74 -25.54
CA VAL A 145 6.41 -28.01 -25.66
C VAL A 145 5.97 -28.23 -27.10
N VAL A 146 6.32 -29.38 -27.66
CA VAL A 146 5.95 -29.77 -29.03
C VAL A 146 5.10 -31.03 -29.00
N ILE A 147 3.95 -30.99 -29.67
CA ILE A 147 3.06 -32.15 -29.81
C ILE A 147 3.47 -32.95 -31.05
N GLN A 148 3.78 -34.23 -30.87
CA GLN A 148 4.08 -35.18 -31.94
C GLN A 148 3.10 -36.38 -31.83
N GLY A 149 2.03 -36.34 -32.62
CA GLY A 149 0.98 -37.37 -32.56
C GLY A 149 0.25 -37.38 -31.22
N ASP A 150 0.43 -38.46 -30.45
CA ASP A 150 -0.11 -38.67 -29.11
C ASP A 150 0.90 -38.34 -27.99
N LYS A 151 2.11 -37.86 -28.34
CA LYS A 151 3.16 -37.49 -27.39
C LYS A 151 3.35 -35.98 -27.29
N ALA A 152 3.72 -35.52 -26.11
CA ALA A 152 4.18 -34.17 -25.83
C ALA A 152 5.66 -34.22 -25.41
N LEU A 153 6.49 -33.43 -26.07
CA LEU A 153 7.91 -33.30 -25.80
C LEU A 153 8.16 -31.99 -25.06
N TRP A 154 8.58 -32.08 -23.80
CA TRP A 154 8.90 -30.93 -22.95
C TRP A 154 10.41 -30.66 -22.96
N ALA A 155 10.83 -29.51 -23.46
CA ALA A 155 12.24 -29.09 -23.44
C ALA A 155 12.68 -28.67 -22.04
N ASN A 156 13.96 -28.86 -21.73
CA ASN A 156 14.56 -28.37 -20.48
C ASN A 156 15.04 -26.92 -20.52
N HIS A 157 14.80 -26.22 -21.63
CA HIS A 157 15.07 -24.80 -21.77
C HIS A 157 13.82 -24.07 -22.28
N TRP A 158 13.62 -22.83 -21.81
CA TRP A 158 12.49 -21.99 -22.19
C TRP A 158 12.80 -20.52 -21.95
N GLU A 159 12.00 -19.64 -22.55
CA GLU A 159 12.08 -18.20 -22.35
C GLU A 159 11.38 -17.79 -21.06
N ALA A 160 12.09 -17.05 -20.20
CA ALA A 160 11.57 -16.42 -19.00
C ALA A 160 11.98 -14.94 -18.97
N ALA A 161 10.99 -14.04 -18.94
CA ALA A 161 11.15 -12.59 -19.01
C ALA A 161 12.09 -12.11 -20.12
N GLY A 162 11.95 -12.69 -21.33
CA GLY A 162 12.74 -12.32 -22.51
C GLY A 162 14.12 -12.97 -22.60
N VAL A 163 14.51 -13.83 -21.64
CA VAL A 163 15.82 -14.50 -21.61
C VAL A 163 15.62 -16.00 -21.67
N GLU A 164 16.40 -16.69 -22.52
CA GLU A 164 16.41 -18.14 -22.56
C GLU A 164 17.10 -18.72 -21.32
N VAL A 165 16.39 -19.58 -20.60
CA VAL A 165 16.85 -20.22 -19.38
C VAL A 165 16.92 -21.73 -19.58
N LEU A 166 18.08 -22.31 -19.30
CA LEU A 166 18.29 -23.75 -19.20
C LEU A 166 18.07 -24.21 -17.76
N TRP A 167 17.19 -25.17 -17.55
CA TRP A 167 16.98 -25.79 -16.24
C TRP A 167 18.14 -26.73 -15.89
N ASN A 168 18.89 -26.40 -14.84
CA ASN A 168 20.06 -27.17 -14.40
C ASN A 168 20.17 -27.28 -12.88
N MET A 169 19.02 -27.32 -12.20
CA MET A 169 18.94 -27.23 -10.74
C MET A 169 18.25 -28.46 -10.13
N VAL A 170 18.77 -28.91 -8.98
CA VAL A 170 18.18 -29.98 -8.16
C VAL A 170 18.22 -29.55 -6.70
N HIS A 171 17.16 -29.84 -5.94
CA HIS A 171 17.04 -29.37 -4.56
C HIS A 171 18.07 -30.01 -3.61
N TYR A 172 18.77 -29.17 -2.84
CA TYR A 172 19.60 -29.58 -1.70
C TYR A 172 18.77 -29.90 -0.45
N ASP A 173 19.35 -30.62 0.50
CA ASP A 173 18.66 -30.94 1.76
C ASP A 173 18.29 -29.69 2.57
N VAL A 174 19.14 -28.66 2.57
CA VAL A 174 18.82 -27.37 3.23
C VAL A 174 17.62 -26.66 2.59
N GLN A 175 17.41 -26.86 1.28
CA GLN A 175 16.27 -26.31 0.55
C GLN A 175 14.98 -27.09 0.86
N LEU A 176 15.07 -28.41 1.09
CA LEU A 176 13.96 -29.20 1.60
C LEU A 176 13.52 -28.72 2.98
N ILE A 177 14.47 -28.40 3.87
CA ILE A 177 14.19 -27.81 5.19
C ILE A 177 13.49 -26.45 5.02
N GLY A 178 14.01 -25.58 4.16
CA GLY A 178 13.38 -24.29 3.83
C GLY A 178 11.93 -24.45 3.34
N GLY A 179 11.68 -25.39 2.42
CA GLY A 179 10.34 -25.67 1.89
C GLY A 179 9.37 -26.15 2.97
N MET A 180 9.82 -26.98 3.91
CA MET A 180 9.00 -27.43 5.04
C MET A 180 8.65 -26.29 5.99
N VAL A 181 9.62 -25.43 6.30
CA VAL A 181 9.40 -24.23 7.13
C VAL A 181 8.35 -23.32 6.51
N LEU A 182 8.43 -23.08 5.20
CA LEU A 182 7.45 -22.28 4.47
C LEU A 182 6.05 -22.92 4.52
N HIS A 183 5.94 -24.22 4.26
CA HIS A 183 4.65 -24.92 4.34
C HIS A 183 4.04 -24.86 5.75
N SER A 184 4.86 -24.85 6.82
CA SER A 184 4.40 -24.71 8.21
C SER A 184 3.95 -23.29 8.61
N GLY A 185 3.88 -22.33 7.67
CA GLY A 185 3.45 -20.95 7.98
C GLY A 185 4.49 -20.15 8.75
N LYS A 186 5.78 -20.38 8.46
CA LYS A 186 6.91 -19.69 9.12
C LYS A 186 7.77 -18.95 8.11
N ILE A 187 8.71 -18.16 8.62
CA ILE A 187 9.72 -17.48 7.81
C ILE A 187 10.98 -18.35 7.72
N ALA A 188 11.37 -18.70 6.49
CA ALA A 188 12.64 -19.35 6.21
C ALA A 188 13.73 -18.29 5.95
N GLU A 189 14.63 -18.10 6.90
CA GLU A 189 15.82 -17.26 6.68
C GLU A 189 16.89 -18.08 5.96
N MET A 190 17.05 -17.84 4.66
CA MET A 190 18.01 -18.49 3.78
C MET A 190 18.93 -17.45 3.15
N ALA A 191 20.23 -17.61 3.33
CA ALA A 191 21.22 -16.68 2.79
C ALA A 191 21.05 -16.50 1.26
N THR A 192 21.38 -15.29 0.78
CA THR A 192 21.30 -14.98 -0.65
C THR A 192 22.18 -15.94 -1.46
N GLY A 193 21.62 -16.56 -2.50
CA GLY A 193 22.31 -17.59 -3.29
C GLY A 193 22.07 -19.03 -2.84
N GLU A 194 21.28 -19.28 -1.79
CA GLU A 194 20.82 -20.63 -1.42
C GLU A 194 19.65 -21.14 -2.27
N GLY A 195 19.20 -20.38 -3.28
CA GLY A 195 18.14 -20.80 -4.20
C GLY A 195 16.71 -20.60 -3.69
N LYS A 196 16.40 -19.44 -3.09
CA LYS A 196 15.06 -19.08 -2.56
C LYS A 196 13.91 -19.31 -3.56
N THR A 197 14.09 -18.83 -4.80
CA THR A 197 13.12 -19.04 -5.89
C THR A 197 12.86 -20.53 -6.16
N LEU A 198 13.89 -21.38 -6.10
CA LEU A 198 13.73 -22.84 -6.26
C LEU A 198 13.08 -23.49 -5.04
N VAL A 199 13.42 -23.05 -3.82
CA VAL A 199 12.81 -23.53 -2.57
C VAL A 199 11.30 -23.32 -2.57
N SER A 200 10.86 -22.17 -3.11
CA SER A 200 9.44 -21.79 -3.21
C SER A 200 8.59 -22.83 -3.96
N THR A 201 9.18 -23.58 -4.88
CA THR A 201 8.47 -24.58 -5.70
C THR A 201 7.91 -25.74 -4.88
N LEU A 202 8.58 -26.13 -3.80
CA LEU A 202 8.17 -27.25 -2.96
C LEU A 202 6.83 -26.98 -2.24
N PRO A 203 6.71 -25.93 -1.40
CA PRO A 203 5.44 -25.61 -0.75
C PRO A 203 4.40 -25.11 -1.74
N ALA A 204 4.77 -24.43 -2.84
CA ALA A 204 3.81 -23.99 -3.84
C ALA A 204 3.11 -25.18 -4.50
N TYR A 205 3.87 -26.19 -4.96
CA TYR A 205 3.32 -27.42 -5.52
C TYR A 205 2.39 -28.12 -4.51
N LEU A 206 2.85 -28.33 -3.27
CA LEU A 206 2.08 -29.05 -2.26
C LEU A 206 0.74 -28.35 -1.95
N ASN A 207 0.76 -27.04 -1.72
CA ASN A 207 -0.47 -26.30 -1.38
C ASN A 207 -1.39 -26.09 -2.59
N ALA A 208 -0.86 -26.04 -3.81
CA ALA A 208 -1.64 -25.96 -5.03
C ALA A 208 -2.52 -27.21 -5.27
N LEU A 209 -2.11 -28.38 -4.75
CA LEU A 209 -2.89 -29.62 -4.85
C LEU A 209 -4.30 -29.51 -4.25
N ALA A 210 -4.51 -28.59 -3.30
CA ALA A 210 -5.81 -28.36 -2.67
C ALA A 210 -6.82 -27.60 -3.55
N GLY A 211 -6.39 -27.01 -4.67
CA GLY A 211 -7.22 -26.20 -5.56
C GLY A 211 -7.79 -24.91 -4.92
N GLN A 212 -7.27 -24.50 -3.76
CA GLN A 212 -7.67 -23.28 -3.06
C GLN A 212 -6.83 -22.05 -3.46
N GLY A 213 -5.72 -22.29 -4.16
CA GLY A 213 -4.82 -21.26 -4.63
C GLY A 213 -3.62 -20.95 -3.78
N VAL A 214 -2.53 -20.60 -4.48
CA VAL A 214 -1.28 -20.13 -3.88
C VAL A 214 -0.93 -18.78 -4.45
N HIS A 215 -0.81 -17.76 -3.60
CA HIS A 215 -0.32 -16.44 -3.98
C HIS A 215 1.17 -16.33 -3.65
N ILE A 216 2.00 -16.11 -4.67
CA ILE A 216 3.44 -15.87 -4.50
C ILE A 216 3.69 -14.39 -4.72
N VAL A 217 4.10 -13.72 -3.64
CA VAL A 217 4.27 -12.27 -3.60
C VAL A 217 5.74 -11.92 -3.76
N THR A 218 6.05 -11.07 -4.74
CA THR A 218 7.40 -10.53 -4.98
C THR A 218 7.45 -9.03 -4.74
N VAL A 219 8.66 -8.47 -4.72
CA VAL A 219 8.91 -7.03 -4.48
C VAL A 219 8.58 -6.17 -5.70
N ASN A 220 8.65 -6.72 -6.91
CA ASN A 220 8.34 -6.00 -8.15
C ASN A 220 7.77 -6.93 -9.23
N ASP A 221 7.18 -6.28 -10.24
CA ASP A 221 6.51 -6.89 -11.39
C ASP A 221 7.46 -7.74 -12.24
N TYR A 222 8.70 -7.28 -12.47
CA TYR A 222 9.71 -8.03 -13.20
C TYR A 222 10.01 -9.38 -12.54
N LEU A 223 10.23 -9.40 -11.23
CA LEU A 223 10.48 -10.63 -10.47
C LEU A 223 9.24 -11.53 -10.47
N ALA A 224 8.03 -10.97 -10.34
CA ALA A 224 6.79 -11.74 -10.42
C ALA A 224 6.69 -12.45 -11.79
N ARG A 225 6.88 -11.71 -12.88
CA ARG A 225 6.83 -12.23 -14.25
C ARG A 225 7.93 -13.26 -14.50
N ARG A 226 9.18 -12.91 -14.18
CA ARG A 226 10.34 -13.80 -14.35
C ARG A 226 10.16 -15.11 -13.59
N ASP A 227 9.81 -15.06 -12.31
CA ASP A 227 9.73 -16.27 -11.49
C ASP A 227 8.51 -17.12 -11.86
N SER A 228 7.40 -16.50 -12.29
CA SER A 228 6.24 -17.22 -12.83
C SER A 228 6.59 -18.00 -14.10
N GLU A 229 7.39 -17.43 -14.99
CA GLU A 229 7.79 -18.06 -16.25
C GLU A 229 8.95 -19.02 -16.09
N TRP A 230 9.85 -18.72 -15.16
CA TRP A 230 10.99 -19.58 -14.87
C TRP A 230 10.56 -20.87 -14.18
N ASN A 231 9.75 -20.80 -13.12
CA ASN A 231 9.29 -22.00 -12.41
C ASN A 231 8.03 -22.62 -13.01
N GLY A 232 7.26 -21.87 -13.82
CA GLY A 232 5.99 -22.31 -14.43
C GLY A 232 6.04 -23.72 -15.02
N PRO A 233 6.99 -24.02 -15.94
CA PRO A 233 7.07 -25.34 -16.58
C PRO A 233 7.26 -26.51 -15.60
N LEU A 234 7.86 -26.29 -14.42
CA LEU A 234 8.00 -27.33 -13.39
C LEU A 234 6.64 -27.74 -12.82
N PHE A 235 5.71 -26.79 -12.67
CA PHE A 235 4.35 -27.03 -12.19
C PHE A 235 3.42 -27.50 -13.31
N GLU A 236 3.53 -26.86 -14.47
CA GLU A 236 2.68 -27.11 -15.64
C GLU A 236 2.92 -28.49 -16.23
N PHE A 237 4.14 -29.03 -16.12
CA PHE A 237 4.43 -30.43 -16.42
C PHE A 237 3.52 -31.39 -15.62
N HIS A 238 3.19 -31.03 -14.38
CA HIS A 238 2.27 -31.78 -13.50
C HIS A 238 0.80 -31.39 -13.65
N GLY A 239 0.44 -30.54 -14.62
CA GLY A 239 -0.92 -30.06 -14.82
C GLY A 239 -1.39 -29.08 -13.73
N ILE A 240 -0.45 -28.38 -13.09
CA ILE A 240 -0.72 -27.27 -12.17
C ILE A 240 -0.56 -25.97 -12.96
N SER A 241 -1.62 -25.18 -13.01
CA SER A 241 -1.67 -23.93 -13.76
C SER A 241 -0.98 -22.79 -13.02
N VAL A 242 -0.23 -21.96 -13.75
CA VAL A 242 0.52 -20.82 -13.21
C VAL A 242 0.23 -19.58 -14.03
N ASP A 243 -0.04 -18.46 -13.36
CA ASP A 243 -0.14 -17.16 -14.04
C ASP A 243 0.38 -16.02 -13.15
N CYS A 244 0.55 -14.83 -13.74
CA CYS A 244 1.02 -13.62 -13.07
C CYS A 244 0.06 -12.46 -13.29
N ILE A 245 -0.48 -11.90 -12.20
CA ILE A 245 -1.49 -10.84 -12.27
C ILE A 245 -0.94 -9.55 -12.87
N ASP A 246 0.34 -9.24 -12.66
CA ASP A 246 0.99 -8.05 -13.21
C ASP A 246 1.07 -8.06 -14.75
N LYS A 247 0.75 -9.17 -15.43
CA LYS A 247 0.66 -9.24 -16.90
C LYS A 247 -0.67 -8.71 -17.45
N HIS A 248 -1.69 -8.62 -16.60
CA HIS A 248 -3.07 -8.42 -17.02
C HIS A 248 -3.62 -7.10 -16.47
N GLU A 249 -4.47 -6.45 -17.25
CA GLU A 249 -5.13 -5.21 -16.84
C GLU A 249 -6.06 -5.46 -15.63
N PRO A 250 -6.11 -4.56 -14.64
CA PRO A 250 -7.05 -4.68 -13.52
C PRO A 250 -8.52 -4.86 -13.95
N ASN A 251 -9.28 -5.63 -13.20
CA ASN A 251 -10.71 -5.92 -13.45
C ASN A 251 -11.02 -6.54 -14.84
N SER A 252 -10.02 -7.08 -15.53
CA SER A 252 -10.21 -7.81 -16.79
C SER A 252 -10.55 -9.29 -16.56
N GLN A 253 -11.09 -9.95 -17.59
CA GLN A 253 -11.35 -11.39 -17.53
C GLN A 253 -10.05 -12.19 -17.42
N GLU A 254 -8.98 -11.71 -18.05
CA GLU A 254 -7.64 -12.27 -17.98
C GLU A 254 -7.09 -12.21 -16.55
N ARG A 255 -7.30 -11.09 -15.85
CA ARG A 255 -6.95 -10.94 -14.43
C ARG A 255 -7.67 -11.95 -13.55
N ARG A 256 -8.97 -12.17 -13.78
CA ARG A 256 -9.77 -13.18 -13.08
C ARG A 256 -9.25 -14.60 -13.36
N ASN A 257 -8.92 -14.89 -14.62
CA ASN A 257 -8.33 -16.18 -15.00
C ASN A 257 -6.98 -16.42 -14.32
N ALA A 258 -6.16 -15.38 -14.14
CA ALA A 258 -4.88 -15.48 -13.42
C ALA A 258 -5.05 -15.83 -11.94
N TYR A 259 -6.11 -15.34 -11.28
CA TYR A 259 -6.47 -15.75 -9.91
C TYR A 259 -7.11 -17.14 -9.84
N LEU A 260 -7.73 -17.62 -10.92
CA LEU A 260 -8.26 -18.98 -11.01
C LEU A 260 -7.18 -20.04 -11.22
N ALA A 261 -6.00 -19.67 -11.69
CA ALA A 261 -4.84 -20.56 -11.75
C ALA A 261 -4.53 -21.18 -10.39
N ASP A 262 -3.89 -22.34 -10.35
CA ASP A 262 -3.53 -23.01 -9.09
C ASP A 262 -2.48 -22.20 -8.31
N ILE A 263 -1.55 -21.56 -9.03
CA ILE A 263 -0.51 -20.68 -8.49
C ILE A 263 -0.58 -19.32 -9.20
N THR A 264 -0.65 -18.25 -8.43
CA THR A 264 -0.73 -16.88 -8.91
C THR A 264 0.46 -16.07 -8.37
N TYR A 265 1.30 -15.57 -9.27
CA TYR A 265 2.39 -14.65 -8.94
C TYR A 265 1.91 -13.20 -9.01
N GLY A 266 2.42 -12.35 -8.12
CA GLY A 266 2.19 -10.91 -8.26
C GLY A 266 2.93 -10.05 -7.23
N THR A 267 2.78 -8.74 -7.34
CA THR A 267 3.28 -7.79 -6.33
C THR A 267 2.31 -7.62 -5.16
N ASN A 268 2.84 -7.24 -3.99
CA ASN A 268 2.06 -6.93 -2.79
C ASN A 268 0.99 -5.85 -3.06
N ASN A 269 1.36 -4.83 -3.84
CA ASN A 269 0.47 -3.75 -4.23
C ASN A 269 -0.70 -4.26 -5.05
N GLU A 270 -0.44 -5.04 -6.11
CA GLU A 270 -1.49 -5.52 -7.00
C GLU A 270 -2.47 -6.45 -6.29
N PHE A 271 -2.00 -7.36 -5.43
CA PHE A 271 -2.88 -8.19 -4.59
C PHE A 271 -3.74 -7.34 -3.63
N GLY A 272 -3.14 -6.34 -2.97
CA GLY A 272 -3.86 -5.49 -2.03
C GLY A 272 -4.87 -4.56 -2.72
N PHE A 273 -4.56 -4.05 -3.91
CA PHE A 273 -5.47 -3.21 -4.68
C PHE A 273 -6.60 -4.00 -5.33
N ASP A 274 -6.36 -5.22 -5.80
CA ASP A 274 -7.44 -6.10 -6.25
C ASP A 274 -8.41 -6.41 -5.09
N TYR A 275 -7.90 -6.63 -3.88
CA TYR A 275 -8.75 -6.76 -2.70
C TYR A 275 -9.60 -5.50 -2.45
N LEU A 276 -9.01 -4.31 -2.54
CA LEU A 276 -9.76 -3.06 -2.39
C LEU A 276 -10.81 -2.87 -3.51
N ARG A 277 -10.47 -3.20 -4.76
CA ARG A 277 -11.38 -3.13 -5.93
C ARG A 277 -12.53 -4.12 -5.82
N ASP A 278 -12.26 -5.35 -5.41
CA ASP A 278 -13.28 -6.38 -5.20
C ASP A 278 -14.30 -5.93 -4.15
N ASN A 279 -13.83 -5.30 -3.07
CA ASN A 279 -14.71 -4.75 -2.03
C ASN A 279 -15.42 -3.44 -2.43
N MET A 280 -15.22 -2.93 -3.64
CA MET A 280 -16.00 -1.83 -4.24
C MET A 280 -16.83 -2.28 -5.45
N SER A 281 -16.79 -3.57 -5.81
CA SER A 281 -17.47 -4.11 -7.00
C SER A 281 -18.98 -4.17 -6.80
N GLN A 282 -19.75 -3.79 -7.81
CA GLN A 282 -21.22 -3.73 -7.73
C GLN A 282 -21.88 -5.02 -8.21
N THR A 283 -21.13 -5.88 -8.91
CA THR A 283 -21.63 -7.15 -9.45
C THR A 283 -20.63 -8.27 -9.13
N PRO A 284 -21.11 -9.51 -8.88
CA PRO A 284 -20.22 -10.64 -8.61
C PRO A 284 -19.21 -10.93 -9.73
N ASP A 285 -19.55 -10.62 -10.99
CA ASP A 285 -18.71 -10.92 -12.14
C ASP A 285 -17.47 -10.02 -12.25
N GLN A 286 -17.49 -8.88 -11.57
CA GLN A 286 -16.35 -7.96 -11.48
C GLN A 286 -15.30 -8.40 -10.47
N LEU A 287 -15.62 -9.37 -9.59
CA LEU A 287 -14.69 -9.89 -8.61
C LEU A 287 -13.59 -10.70 -9.30
N VAL A 288 -12.33 -10.34 -9.03
CA VAL A 288 -11.18 -11.06 -9.60
C VAL A 288 -10.58 -12.05 -8.63
N GLN A 289 -10.55 -11.77 -7.32
CA GLN A 289 -9.93 -12.64 -6.33
C GLN A 289 -10.86 -13.77 -5.87
N ARG A 290 -10.23 -14.85 -5.41
CA ARG A 290 -10.86 -15.94 -4.66
C ARG A 290 -10.52 -15.84 -3.17
N LYS A 291 -10.95 -16.84 -2.38
CA LYS A 291 -10.59 -16.96 -0.95
C LYS A 291 -9.07 -16.83 -0.77
N LEU A 292 -8.65 -15.96 0.14
CA LEU A 292 -7.24 -15.78 0.53
C LEU A 292 -6.76 -16.99 1.34
N HIS A 293 -6.22 -18.01 0.66
CA HIS A 293 -5.88 -19.29 1.28
C HIS A 293 -4.41 -19.35 1.73
N PHE A 294 -3.46 -19.43 0.79
CA PHE A 294 -2.03 -19.51 1.10
C PHE A 294 -1.25 -18.40 0.40
N ALA A 295 -0.53 -17.58 1.19
CA ALA A 295 0.40 -16.58 0.69
C ALA A 295 1.83 -16.91 1.08
N MET A 296 2.73 -16.78 0.11
CA MET A 296 4.16 -16.90 0.29
C MET A 296 4.84 -15.62 -0.17
N VAL A 297 5.45 -14.91 0.78
CA VAL A 297 6.09 -13.62 0.51
C VAL A 297 7.59 -13.82 0.31
N ASP A 298 8.09 -13.61 -0.90
CA ASP A 298 9.53 -13.49 -1.15
C ASP A 298 10.03 -12.14 -0.66
N GLU A 299 11.25 -12.12 -0.13
CA GLU A 299 11.85 -10.95 0.50
C GLU A 299 10.91 -10.33 1.55
N VAL A 300 10.39 -11.19 2.44
CA VAL A 300 9.35 -10.87 3.44
C VAL A 300 9.69 -9.67 4.31
N ASP A 301 10.98 -9.44 4.56
CA ASP A 301 11.47 -8.30 5.32
C ASP A 301 11.30 -6.97 4.61
N SER A 302 11.22 -6.93 3.28
CA SER A 302 10.91 -5.68 2.60
C SER A 302 9.43 -5.51 2.37
N VAL A 303 8.70 -6.58 2.04
CA VAL A 303 7.26 -6.48 1.83
C VAL A 303 6.51 -6.21 3.15
N LEU A 304 6.83 -6.93 4.22
CA LEU A 304 6.07 -6.86 5.48
C LEU A 304 6.62 -5.87 6.50
N ILE A 305 7.81 -5.28 6.26
CA ILE A 305 8.44 -4.29 7.16
C ILE A 305 8.70 -2.97 6.42
N ASP A 306 9.45 -2.98 5.31
CA ASP A 306 9.81 -1.74 4.60
C ASP A 306 8.61 -1.09 3.90
N ASP A 307 7.83 -1.86 3.15
CA ASP A 307 6.68 -1.36 2.39
C ASP A 307 5.46 -1.15 3.29
N ALA A 308 5.41 -1.85 4.42
CA ALA A 308 4.36 -1.76 5.43
C ALA A 308 4.34 -0.42 6.20
N ARG A 309 5.15 0.56 5.79
CA ARG A 309 5.15 1.94 6.31
C ARG A 309 3.99 2.78 5.80
N THR A 310 3.42 2.45 4.64
CA THR A 310 2.33 3.20 4.01
C THR A 310 1.15 2.30 3.71
N PRO A 311 -0.09 2.69 4.03
CA PRO A 311 -1.27 1.93 3.65
C PRO A 311 -1.52 2.02 2.14
N LEU A 312 -2.26 1.06 1.60
CA LEU A 312 -2.80 1.11 0.24
C LEU A 312 -4.10 1.90 0.27
N ILE A 313 -4.22 2.91 -0.61
CA ILE A 313 -5.36 3.82 -0.63
C ILE A 313 -5.90 3.95 -2.07
N ILE A 314 -7.20 3.79 -2.24
CA ILE A 314 -7.94 4.19 -3.43
C ILE A 314 -8.67 5.49 -3.12
N SER A 315 -8.46 6.51 -3.96
CA SER A 315 -9.12 7.80 -3.82
C SER A 315 -9.85 8.21 -5.10
N GLY A 316 -10.95 8.93 -4.96
CA GLY A 316 -11.73 9.48 -6.07
C GLY A 316 -11.92 10.99 -5.94
N PRO A 317 -12.12 11.71 -7.06
CA PRO A 317 -12.40 13.15 -7.02
C PRO A 317 -13.77 13.41 -6.39
N VAL A 318 -13.85 14.44 -5.54
CA VAL A 318 -15.12 14.90 -4.97
C VAL A 318 -15.74 15.92 -5.93
N PRO A 319 -16.96 15.70 -6.47
CA PRO A 319 -17.55 16.54 -7.51
C PRO A 319 -17.78 18.02 -7.15
N PHE A 320 -17.65 18.37 -5.87
CA PHE A 320 -17.84 19.73 -5.35
C PHE A 320 -16.95 19.97 -4.13
N GLY A 321 -15.70 19.47 -4.16
CA GLY A 321 -14.71 19.77 -3.13
C GLY A 321 -14.23 21.21 -3.25
N ASP A 322 -15.12 22.13 -2.86
CA ASP A 322 -15.09 23.58 -2.66
C ASP A 322 -13.97 24.40 -3.31
N GLN A 323 -14.37 25.54 -3.89
CA GLN A 323 -13.49 26.56 -4.49
C GLN A 323 -12.30 26.88 -3.58
N HIS A 324 -11.19 26.18 -3.76
CA HIS A 324 -10.04 26.41 -2.92
C HIS A 324 -9.55 27.86 -3.08
N GLU A 325 -9.56 28.62 -1.99
CA GLU A 325 -9.05 30.00 -1.92
C GLU A 325 -7.54 30.07 -2.23
N PHE A 326 -6.85 28.97 -2.60
CA PHE A 326 -5.42 28.95 -2.91
C PHE A 326 -5.01 30.01 -3.95
N HIS A 327 -5.81 30.19 -5.01
CA HIS A 327 -5.54 31.22 -6.02
C HIS A 327 -5.69 32.65 -5.46
N GLU A 328 -6.61 32.86 -4.52
CA GLU A 328 -6.85 34.16 -3.88
C GLU A 328 -5.81 34.48 -2.78
N LEU A 329 -5.37 33.45 -2.06
CA LEU A 329 -4.42 33.54 -0.94
C LEU A 329 -2.96 33.59 -1.43
N LYS A 330 -2.64 32.97 -2.57
CA LYS A 330 -1.28 32.91 -3.13
C LYS A 330 -0.55 34.27 -3.15
N PRO A 331 -1.14 35.37 -3.68
CA PRO A 331 -0.46 36.68 -3.69
C PRO A 331 -0.21 37.28 -2.29
N ARG A 332 -0.96 36.85 -1.27
CA ARG A 332 -0.72 37.26 0.13
C ARG A 332 0.49 36.49 0.70
N ILE A 333 0.54 35.18 0.44
CA ILE A 333 1.64 34.31 0.92
C ILE A 333 2.96 34.62 0.21
N GLU A 334 2.96 34.89 -1.10
CA GLU A 334 4.18 35.30 -1.80
C GLU A 334 4.79 36.58 -1.21
N ARG A 335 3.95 37.57 -0.87
CA ARG A 335 4.40 38.80 -0.20
C ARG A 335 5.01 38.51 1.17
N LEU A 336 4.37 37.64 1.95
CA LEU A 336 4.84 37.20 3.26
C LEU A 336 6.21 36.49 3.19
N VAL A 337 6.36 35.53 2.27
CA VAL A 337 7.62 34.78 2.07
C VAL A 337 8.74 35.69 1.59
N ASN A 338 8.45 36.66 0.72
CA ASN A 338 9.45 37.63 0.26
C ASN A 338 9.92 38.55 1.39
N ALA A 339 9.00 39.05 2.22
CA ALA A 339 9.35 39.86 3.40
C ALA A 339 10.24 39.07 4.39
N GLN A 340 9.94 37.79 4.60
CA GLN A 340 10.76 36.90 5.42
C GLN A 340 12.16 36.70 4.81
N LYS A 341 12.28 36.46 3.50
CA LYS A 341 13.58 36.29 2.81
C LYS A 341 14.47 37.52 2.96
N GLU A 342 13.90 38.71 2.83
CA GLU A 342 14.63 39.97 3.03
C GLU A 342 15.11 40.13 4.47
N TYR A 343 14.26 39.81 5.44
CA TYR A 343 14.62 39.83 6.85
C TYR A 343 15.74 38.84 7.18
N VAL A 344 15.62 37.57 6.76
CA VAL A 344 16.63 36.53 7.01
C VAL A 344 17.98 36.90 6.38
N THR A 345 17.97 37.49 5.18
CA THR A 345 19.21 37.94 4.52
C THR A 345 19.89 39.06 5.33
N ARG A 346 19.10 39.99 5.88
CA ARG A 346 19.61 41.06 6.76
C ARG A 346 20.18 40.48 8.06
N ALA A 347 19.44 39.59 8.72
CA ALA A 347 19.87 38.92 9.95
C ALA A 347 21.15 38.09 9.74
N LEU A 348 21.28 37.39 8.61
CA LEU A 348 22.49 36.63 8.27
C LEU A 348 23.70 37.55 8.06
N ASN A 349 23.53 38.69 7.38
CA ASN A 349 24.62 39.65 7.17
C ASN A 349 25.04 40.33 8.48
N GLU A 350 24.08 40.63 9.34
CA GLU A 350 24.33 41.15 10.69
C GLU A 350 25.06 40.12 11.56
N ALA A 351 24.64 38.85 11.54
CA ALA A 351 25.32 37.76 12.22
C ALA A 351 26.78 37.62 11.75
N LYS A 352 27.02 37.62 10.44
CA LYS A 352 28.39 37.58 9.87
C LYS A 352 29.24 38.74 10.36
N LYS A 353 28.71 39.95 10.37
CA LYS A 353 29.42 41.15 10.81
C LYS A 353 29.76 41.06 12.31
N LEU A 354 28.77 40.79 13.16
CA LEU A 354 28.93 40.76 14.61
C LEU A 354 29.84 39.62 15.09
N ILE A 355 29.76 38.44 14.44
CA ILE A 355 30.64 37.31 14.76
C ILE A 355 32.08 37.60 14.34
N ASN A 356 32.30 38.22 13.18
CA ASN A 356 33.64 38.65 12.76
C ASN A 356 34.21 39.78 13.64
N ASP A 357 33.34 40.66 14.16
CA ASP A 357 33.69 41.74 15.09
C ASP A 357 33.90 41.25 16.55
N GLY A 358 33.85 39.93 16.80
CA GLY A 358 34.09 39.32 18.11
C GLY A 358 32.89 39.36 19.08
N LYS A 359 31.72 39.84 18.64
CA LYS A 359 30.46 39.91 19.41
C LYS A 359 29.57 38.69 19.15
N ALA A 360 30.11 37.50 19.44
CA ALA A 360 29.43 36.22 19.20
C ALA A 360 28.56 35.73 20.39
N GLY A 361 28.13 36.63 21.26
CA GLY A 361 27.32 36.25 22.43
C GLY A 361 25.84 35.95 22.10
N THR A 362 25.05 35.73 23.15
CA THR A 362 23.66 35.24 23.11
C THR A 362 22.61 36.31 23.37
N GLU A 363 23.00 37.54 23.71
CA GLU A 363 22.09 38.63 24.09
C GLU A 363 21.59 39.45 22.88
N GLU A 364 20.64 40.34 23.13
CA GLU A 364 20.02 41.18 22.10
C GLU A 364 21.04 42.17 21.50
N GLY A 365 21.21 42.13 20.17
CA GLY A 365 22.25 42.90 19.46
C GLY A 365 23.60 42.17 19.30
N GLU A 366 23.68 40.89 19.69
CA GLU A 366 24.85 40.04 19.47
C GLU A 366 24.64 39.06 18.30
N GLY A 367 25.75 38.60 17.71
CA GLY A 367 25.74 37.81 16.47
C GLY A 367 25.06 36.45 16.60
N GLY A 368 24.98 35.88 17.80
CA GLY A 368 24.30 34.60 18.04
C GLY A 368 22.78 34.69 17.90
N LEU A 369 22.15 35.76 18.36
CA LEU A 369 20.69 35.95 18.22
C LEU A 369 20.28 36.19 16.76
N ALA A 370 21.03 37.02 16.05
CA ALA A 370 20.80 37.25 14.62
C ALA A 370 20.97 35.96 13.80
N LEU A 371 21.94 35.11 14.18
CA LEU A 371 22.15 33.80 13.58
C LEU A 371 20.98 32.83 13.88
N LEU A 372 20.47 32.82 15.11
CA LEU A 372 19.33 32.01 15.51
C LEU A 372 18.05 32.42 14.78
N ARG A 373 17.81 33.73 14.61
CA ARG A 373 16.68 34.27 13.82
C ARG A 373 16.78 33.88 12.34
N ALA A 374 17.98 33.97 11.75
CA ALA A 374 18.20 33.52 10.38
C ALA A 374 17.94 32.02 10.21
N HIS A 375 18.35 31.20 11.18
CA HIS A 375 18.12 29.76 11.20
C HIS A 375 16.65 29.40 11.36
N ARG A 376 15.93 29.97 12.33
CA ARG A 376 14.50 29.69 12.55
C ARG A 376 13.61 30.24 11.43
N GLY A 377 14.04 31.30 10.75
CA GLY A 377 13.29 31.89 9.65
C GLY A 377 13.34 31.07 8.37
N LEU A 378 14.55 30.71 7.88
CA LEU A 378 14.75 29.90 6.67
C LEU A 378 16.01 29.03 6.83
N PRO A 379 15.91 27.85 7.47
CA PRO A 379 17.07 27.02 7.81
C PRO A 379 17.75 26.40 6.58
N LYS A 380 16.97 26.06 5.54
CA LYS A 380 17.45 25.52 4.26
C LYS A 380 18.19 26.55 3.38
N ASN A 381 18.37 27.79 3.82
CA ASN A 381 19.07 28.80 3.02
C ASN A 381 20.53 28.42 2.76
N LYS A 382 20.92 28.24 1.49
CA LYS A 382 22.27 27.84 1.06
C LYS A 382 23.39 28.73 1.64
N ALA A 383 23.15 30.03 1.77
CA ALA A 383 24.12 30.98 2.32
C ALA A 383 24.31 30.83 3.85
N LEU A 384 23.25 30.43 4.55
CA LEU A 384 23.29 30.11 5.98
C LEU A 384 24.01 28.77 6.21
N ILE A 385 23.64 27.72 5.45
CA ILE A 385 24.26 26.39 5.56
C ILE A 385 25.78 26.47 5.36
N LYS A 386 26.22 27.22 4.35
CA LYS A 386 27.65 27.45 4.10
C LYS A 386 28.32 28.12 5.31
N PHE A 387 27.70 29.16 5.87
CA PHE A 387 28.25 29.90 7.00
C PHE A 387 28.29 29.05 8.29
N LEU A 388 27.29 28.19 8.51
CA LEU A 388 27.28 27.24 9.63
C LEU A 388 28.37 26.17 9.52
N SER A 389 28.85 25.90 8.31
CA SER A 389 29.94 24.95 8.05
C SER A 389 31.34 25.56 8.30
N GLU A 390 31.42 26.86 8.59
CA GLU A 390 32.66 27.58 8.82
C GLU A 390 32.97 27.69 10.33
N GLY A 391 34.16 27.21 10.75
CA GLY A 391 34.71 27.46 12.09
C GLY A 391 33.83 27.04 13.27
N SER A 392 33.69 27.94 14.27
CA SER A 392 32.89 27.73 15.50
C SER A 392 31.45 28.28 15.43
N VAL A 393 30.99 28.72 14.24
CA VAL A 393 29.70 29.41 14.07
C VAL A 393 28.51 28.54 14.48
N LYS A 394 28.56 27.23 14.17
CA LYS A 394 27.54 26.26 14.59
C LYS A 394 27.48 26.09 16.11
N GLN A 395 28.61 26.17 16.80
CA GLN A 395 28.65 26.10 18.27
C GLN A 395 28.00 27.34 18.89
N THR A 396 28.20 28.51 18.28
CA THR A 396 27.53 29.75 18.69
C THR A 396 26.03 29.64 18.52
N LEU A 397 25.53 29.15 17.38
CA LEU A 397 24.10 28.92 17.16
C LEU A 397 23.51 28.01 18.25
N LEU A 398 24.13 26.86 18.51
CA LEU A 398 23.64 25.89 19.51
C LEU A 398 23.69 26.46 20.94
N LYS A 399 24.72 27.25 21.27
CA LYS A 399 24.81 27.93 22.57
C LYS A 399 23.69 28.96 22.74
N THR A 400 23.39 29.72 21.69
CA THR A 400 22.28 30.67 21.68
C THR A 400 20.94 29.95 21.76
N GLU A 401 20.72 28.90 20.97
CA GLU A 401 19.49 28.09 21.02
C GLU A 401 19.23 27.53 22.42
N ASN A 402 20.24 26.92 23.05
CA ASN A 402 20.13 26.39 24.41
C ASN A 402 19.82 27.48 25.46
N HIS A 403 20.32 28.70 25.27
CA HIS A 403 20.01 29.82 26.15
C HIS A 403 18.53 30.24 26.07
N TYR A 404 17.95 30.30 24.86
CA TYR A 404 16.55 30.67 24.67
C TYR A 404 15.56 29.51 24.92
N MET A 405 16.02 28.26 24.80
CA MET A 405 15.26 27.06 25.19
C MET A 405 15.30 26.78 26.70
N ALA A 406 16.18 27.45 27.47
CA ALA A 406 16.20 27.33 28.91
C ALA A 406 14.84 27.71 29.53
N ASP A 407 14.49 27.09 30.67
CA ASP A 407 13.21 27.29 31.37
C ASP A 407 11.95 27.02 30.53
N GLN A 408 11.91 25.84 29.88
CA GLN A 408 10.76 25.39 29.06
C GLN A 408 10.42 26.37 27.91
N SER A 409 11.43 26.90 27.21
CA SER A 409 11.23 27.76 26.03
C SER A 409 10.45 29.07 26.29
N LYS A 410 10.36 29.54 27.55
CA LYS A 410 9.66 30.80 27.89
C LYS A 410 10.19 32.04 27.15
N ASN A 411 11.47 32.04 26.78
CA ASN A 411 12.10 33.16 26.07
C ASN A 411 12.07 33.00 24.54
N MET A 412 11.55 31.89 24.03
CA MET A 412 11.50 31.60 22.59
C MET A 412 10.63 32.58 21.80
N PRO A 413 9.48 33.07 22.33
CA PRO A 413 8.69 34.11 21.66
C PRO A 413 9.44 35.42 21.37
N LYS A 414 10.51 35.74 22.11
CA LYS A 414 11.35 36.95 21.87
C LYS A 414 12.21 36.84 20.60
N VAL A 415 12.51 35.61 20.19
CA VAL A 415 13.25 35.34 18.96
C VAL A 415 12.28 35.38 17.78
N ASP A 416 11.10 34.77 17.96
CA ASP A 416 10.10 34.57 16.91
C ASP A 416 9.26 35.81 16.62
N SER A 417 9.08 36.72 17.59
CA SER A 417 8.30 37.96 17.43
C SER A 417 8.78 38.90 16.32
N GLU A 418 10.06 38.80 15.94
CA GLU A 418 10.65 39.59 14.85
C GLU A 418 10.53 38.94 13.48
N LEU A 419 10.17 37.66 13.43
CA LEU A 419 9.92 36.92 12.19
C LEU A 419 8.46 37.08 11.77
N PHE A 420 8.16 36.88 10.49
CA PHE A 420 6.78 36.84 9.98
C PHE A 420 6.17 35.43 10.09
N PHE A 421 7.01 34.41 10.05
CA PHE A 421 6.70 33.03 10.38
C PHE A 421 8.00 32.35 10.81
N TYR A 422 7.90 31.21 11.49
CA TYR A 422 9.08 30.41 11.84
C TYR A 422 8.89 28.95 11.44
N ILE A 423 10.00 28.26 11.22
CA ILE A 423 10.05 26.87 10.79
C ILE A 423 10.64 26.04 11.92
N ASP A 424 9.86 25.07 12.40
CA ASP A 424 10.35 24.04 13.31
C ASP A 424 10.75 22.80 12.51
N GLU A 425 12.05 22.66 12.21
CA GLU A 425 12.59 21.50 11.48
C GLU A 425 12.41 20.17 12.23
N LYS A 426 12.26 20.19 13.57
CA LYS A 426 12.06 18.95 14.33
C LYS A 426 10.68 18.34 14.06
N ASN A 427 9.69 19.21 13.87
CA ASN A 427 8.30 18.82 13.64
C ASN A 427 7.85 19.02 12.18
N ASN A 428 8.69 19.60 11.31
CA ASN A 428 8.35 19.99 9.93
C ASN A 428 7.08 20.85 9.84
N GLN A 429 6.95 21.78 10.79
CA GLN A 429 5.82 22.71 10.91
C GLN A 429 6.26 24.13 10.62
N VAL A 430 5.33 24.90 10.04
CA VAL A 430 5.49 26.33 9.78
C VAL A 430 4.37 27.05 10.51
N GLU A 431 4.73 27.97 11.40
CA GLU A 431 3.77 28.74 12.18
C GLU A 431 3.87 30.23 11.86
N LEU A 432 2.70 30.86 11.73
CA LEU A 432 2.55 32.30 11.55
C LEU A 432 2.75 33.05 12.86
N THR A 433 3.44 34.18 12.80
CA THR A 433 3.56 35.11 13.95
C THR A 433 2.52 36.22 13.82
N GLU A 434 2.33 37.00 14.89
CA GLU A 434 1.46 38.19 14.87
C GLU A 434 1.83 39.17 13.74
N LYS A 435 3.13 39.45 13.55
CA LYS A 435 3.62 40.27 12.43
C LYS A 435 3.27 39.69 11.07
N GLY A 436 3.25 38.36 10.94
CA GLY A 436 2.82 37.67 9.74
C GLY A 436 1.34 37.86 9.45
N ILE A 437 0.49 37.70 10.47
CA ILE A 437 -0.97 37.86 10.41
C ILE A 437 -1.33 39.31 10.02
N GLU A 438 -0.67 40.30 10.63
CA GLU A 438 -0.86 41.72 10.30
C GLU A 438 -0.51 42.02 8.84
N LEU A 439 0.56 41.42 8.30
CA LEU A 439 1.00 41.68 6.93
C LEU A 439 0.04 41.10 5.86
N ILE A 440 -0.58 39.95 6.14
CA ILE A 440 -1.49 39.26 5.20
C ILE A 440 -2.94 39.78 5.27
N THR A 441 -3.29 40.52 6.32
CA THR A 441 -4.59 41.17 6.51
C THR A 441 -4.60 42.54 5.84
N LYS A 442 -5.51 42.80 4.89
CA LYS A 442 -5.54 44.10 4.18
C LYS A 442 -6.11 45.21 5.08
N SER A 443 -5.69 46.45 4.85
CA SER A 443 -6.34 47.62 5.43
C SER A 443 -7.80 47.71 5.02
N GLY A 444 -8.72 47.49 5.96
CA GLY A 444 -10.18 47.47 5.75
C GLY A 444 -10.84 46.09 5.85
N GLU A 445 -10.08 45.01 6.02
CA GLU A 445 -10.58 43.69 6.40
C GLU A 445 -10.70 43.57 7.93
N ASP A 446 -11.49 42.61 8.42
CA ASP A 446 -11.61 42.33 9.85
C ASP A 446 -10.25 41.93 10.44
N ALA A 447 -9.89 42.49 11.59
CA ALA A 447 -8.68 42.12 12.32
C ALA A 447 -8.70 40.64 12.75
N HIS A 448 -9.88 40.02 12.85
CA HIS A 448 -10.06 38.61 13.20
C HIS A 448 -10.22 37.69 11.98
N PHE A 449 -9.92 38.16 10.77
CA PHE A 449 -10.12 37.39 9.54
C PHE A 449 -9.29 36.08 9.47
N PHE A 450 -8.12 36.06 10.13
CA PHE A 450 -7.25 34.88 10.29
C PHE A 450 -7.12 34.42 11.75
N VAL A 451 -8.01 34.88 12.64
CA VAL A 451 -8.01 34.52 14.07
C VAL A 451 -9.20 33.61 14.33
N LEU A 452 -8.93 32.43 14.92
CA LEU A 452 -9.98 31.50 15.31
C LEU A 452 -10.76 32.04 16.53
N PRO A 453 -12.10 32.03 16.49
CA PRO A 453 -12.91 32.35 17.67
C PRO A 453 -12.78 31.24 18.72
N ASP A 454 -12.85 31.61 20.00
CA ASP A 454 -12.92 30.65 21.11
C ASP A 454 -14.34 30.09 21.23
N VAL A 455 -14.57 28.99 20.50
CA VAL A 455 -15.87 28.32 20.41
C VAL A 455 -16.38 27.91 21.80
N GLY A 456 -15.50 27.49 22.72
CA GLY A 456 -15.91 27.04 24.05
C GLY A 456 -16.47 28.18 24.90
N THR A 457 -15.77 29.33 24.88
CA THR A 457 -16.18 30.51 25.62
C THR A 457 -17.45 31.13 25.01
N GLU A 458 -17.54 31.22 23.69
CA GLU A 458 -18.70 31.78 23.01
C GLU A 458 -19.96 30.88 23.10
N ILE A 459 -19.82 29.56 23.00
CA ILE A 459 -20.94 28.63 23.23
C ILE A 459 -21.47 28.76 24.67
N ALA A 460 -20.57 28.86 25.66
CA ALA A 460 -20.97 29.05 27.05
C ALA A 460 -21.70 30.39 27.29
N GLU A 461 -21.34 31.44 26.56
CA GLU A 461 -22.07 32.72 26.57
C GLU A 461 -23.43 32.63 25.87
N ILE A 462 -23.51 31.92 24.74
CA ILE A 462 -24.77 31.67 24.02
C ILE A 462 -25.73 30.84 24.89
N GLU A 463 -25.23 29.86 25.64
CA GLU A 463 -26.04 29.07 26.56
C GLU A 463 -26.58 29.88 27.74
N LYS A 464 -25.77 30.79 28.29
CA LYS A 464 -26.15 31.70 29.38
C LYS A 464 -27.09 32.83 28.93
N SER A 465 -27.26 33.05 27.62
CA SER A 465 -28.15 34.09 27.09
C SER A 465 -29.63 33.76 27.31
N SER A 466 -30.48 34.79 27.38
CA SER A 466 -31.93 34.67 27.55
C SER A 466 -32.70 34.44 26.24
N LEU A 467 -32.04 33.91 25.20
CA LEU A 467 -32.63 33.62 23.89
C LEU A 467 -33.47 32.34 23.90
N SER A 468 -34.39 32.20 22.94
CA SER A 468 -35.17 30.97 22.76
C SER A 468 -34.28 29.78 22.33
N SER A 469 -34.75 28.55 22.54
CA SER A 469 -33.98 27.33 22.19
C SER A 469 -33.63 27.26 20.69
N GLU A 470 -34.55 27.65 19.81
CA GLU A 470 -34.31 27.71 18.35
C GLU A 470 -33.27 28.77 17.98
N GLU A 471 -33.30 29.95 18.60
CA GLU A 471 -32.31 31.01 18.34
C GLU A 471 -30.91 30.67 18.89
N LYS A 472 -30.84 29.91 20.00
CA LYS A 472 -29.58 29.39 20.54
C LYS A 472 -28.95 28.40 19.57
N ILE A 473 -29.73 27.47 19.02
CA ILE A 473 -29.27 26.51 18.02
C ILE A 473 -28.78 27.25 16.78
N ALA A 474 -29.58 28.19 16.23
CA ALA A 474 -29.19 28.95 15.05
C ALA A 474 -27.89 29.77 15.25
N LYS A 475 -27.67 30.34 16.45
CA LYS A 475 -26.41 31.03 16.77
C LYS A 475 -25.23 30.09 16.96
N LYS A 476 -25.44 28.92 17.59
CA LYS A 476 -24.41 27.87 17.67
C LYS A 476 -24.02 27.39 16.28
N ASP A 477 -24.99 27.15 15.41
CA ASP A 477 -24.76 26.73 14.02
C ASP A 477 -24.01 27.81 13.23
N ALA A 478 -24.38 29.09 13.40
CA ALA A 478 -23.69 30.21 12.76
C ALA A 478 -22.23 30.36 13.24
N LEU A 479 -21.99 30.20 14.56
CA LEU A 479 -20.65 30.22 15.15
C LEU A 479 -19.80 29.04 14.64
N MET A 480 -20.37 27.84 14.60
CA MET A 480 -19.69 26.64 14.10
C MET A 480 -19.37 26.78 12.61
N ARG A 481 -20.26 27.39 11.83
CA ARG A 481 -20.02 27.70 10.42
C ARG A 481 -18.90 28.72 10.22
N ASP A 482 -18.88 29.82 10.99
CA ASP A 482 -17.80 30.82 10.93
C ASP A 482 -16.45 30.22 11.35
N TYR A 483 -16.45 29.42 12.42
CA TYR A 483 -15.28 28.67 12.86
C TYR A 483 -14.76 27.73 11.77
N SER A 484 -15.65 26.94 11.14
CA SER A 484 -15.30 26.01 10.07
C SER A 484 -14.66 26.72 8.87
N ILE A 485 -15.26 27.82 8.39
CA ILE A 485 -14.73 28.61 7.27
C ILE A 485 -13.36 29.21 7.62
N LYS A 486 -13.20 29.78 8.82
CA LYS A 486 -11.92 30.36 9.25
C LYS A 486 -10.84 29.30 9.45
N ALA A 487 -11.19 28.14 10.01
CA ALA A 487 -10.28 27.02 10.20
C ALA A 487 -9.77 26.50 8.84
N GLU A 488 -10.65 26.33 7.86
CA GLU A 488 -10.28 25.88 6.51
C GLU A 488 -9.36 26.89 5.79
N ARG A 489 -9.61 28.19 5.97
CA ARG A 489 -8.74 29.24 5.43
C ARG A 489 -7.35 29.21 6.06
N ILE A 490 -7.27 29.11 7.39
CA ILE A 490 -5.99 29.03 8.11
C ILE A 490 -5.22 27.78 7.68
N HIS A 491 -5.92 26.67 7.51
CA HIS A 491 -5.36 25.44 6.97
C HIS A 491 -4.74 25.67 5.59
N SER A 492 -5.49 26.28 4.67
CA SER A 492 -5.03 26.60 3.31
C SER A 492 -3.80 27.51 3.31
N VAL A 493 -3.75 28.50 4.22
CA VAL A 493 -2.58 29.37 4.41
C VAL A 493 -1.36 28.59 4.88
N ASN A 494 -1.53 27.71 5.88
CA ASN A 494 -0.44 26.88 6.40
C ASN A 494 0.10 25.92 5.33
N GLN A 495 -0.77 25.30 4.52
CA GLN A 495 -0.34 24.42 3.43
C GLN A 495 0.41 25.19 2.33
N LEU A 496 -0.03 26.39 1.97
CA LEU A 496 0.71 27.26 1.04
C LEU A 496 2.07 27.65 1.62
N LEU A 497 2.14 28.10 2.86
CA LEU A 497 3.41 28.45 3.51
C LEU A 497 4.38 27.27 3.53
N LYS A 498 3.87 26.08 3.86
CA LYS A 498 4.63 24.84 3.82
C LYS A 498 5.15 24.55 2.41
N ALA A 499 4.30 24.66 1.40
CA ALA A 499 4.68 24.49 -0.01
C ALA A 499 5.78 25.46 -0.46
N TYR A 500 5.76 26.73 -0.02
CA TYR A 500 6.78 27.72 -0.38
C TYR A 500 8.11 27.58 0.35
N THR A 501 8.12 26.98 1.55
CA THR A 501 9.28 27.01 2.45
C THR A 501 9.97 25.67 2.62
N LEU A 502 9.22 24.56 2.63
CA LEU A 502 9.76 23.23 2.86
C LEU A 502 9.97 22.41 1.60
N PHE A 503 9.20 22.68 0.54
CA PHE A 503 9.20 21.91 -0.71
C PHE A 503 9.82 22.71 -1.86
N GLU A 504 10.85 22.15 -2.48
CA GLU A 504 11.57 22.70 -3.62
C GLU A 504 11.36 21.84 -4.87
N ILE A 505 11.28 22.51 -6.02
CA ILE A 505 11.26 21.84 -7.32
C ILE A 505 12.61 21.16 -7.57
N ASP A 506 12.58 20.00 -8.24
CA ASP A 506 13.70 19.11 -8.55
C ASP A 506 14.33 18.39 -7.34
N VAL A 507 13.79 18.59 -6.13
CA VAL A 507 14.21 17.89 -4.90
C VAL A 507 13.06 17.04 -4.38
N GLU A 508 11.97 17.67 -3.93
CA GLU A 508 10.81 16.95 -3.39
C GLU A 508 9.74 16.67 -4.47
N TYR A 509 9.68 17.45 -5.55
CA TYR A 509 8.75 17.24 -6.66
C TYR A 509 9.28 17.81 -7.99
N ILE A 510 8.71 17.38 -9.11
CA ILE A 510 8.95 17.95 -10.44
C ILE A 510 7.64 18.30 -11.13
N ILE A 511 7.73 19.10 -12.19
CA ILE A 511 6.60 19.41 -13.08
C ILE A 511 6.76 18.60 -14.36
N ASP A 512 5.81 17.73 -14.65
CA ASP A 512 5.80 16.90 -15.85
C ASP A 512 4.40 16.92 -16.49
N GLU A 513 4.34 17.18 -17.80
CA GLU A 513 3.09 17.34 -18.56
C GLU A 513 2.07 18.32 -17.94
N GLY A 514 2.56 19.35 -17.22
CA GLY A 514 1.71 20.31 -16.53
C GLY A 514 1.01 19.73 -15.29
N LYS A 515 1.59 18.72 -14.65
CA LYS A 515 1.18 18.15 -13.35
C LYS A 515 2.36 18.09 -12.38
N ILE A 516 2.07 18.15 -11.09
CA ILE A 516 3.08 17.94 -10.03
C ILE A 516 3.27 16.43 -9.84
N LYS A 517 4.50 15.96 -9.98
CA LYS A 517 4.88 14.59 -9.63
C LYS A 517 5.88 14.59 -8.48
N ILE A 518 5.60 13.82 -7.45
CA ILE A 518 6.44 13.77 -6.25
C ILE A 518 7.72 13.00 -6.56
N VAL A 519 8.86 13.44 -6.03
CA VAL A 519 10.13 12.72 -6.09
C VAL A 519 10.36 12.06 -4.73
N ASP A 520 10.60 10.75 -4.74
CA ASP A 520 11.02 10.03 -3.54
C ASP A 520 12.42 10.50 -3.12
N GLU A 521 12.54 11.02 -1.90
CA GLU A 521 13.79 11.54 -1.33
C GLU A 521 14.91 10.48 -1.27
N GLN A 522 14.56 9.22 -1.02
CA GLN A 522 15.54 8.14 -0.85
C GLN A 522 16.02 7.57 -2.19
N THR A 523 15.14 7.58 -3.21
CA THR A 523 15.42 6.89 -4.48
C THR A 523 15.54 7.82 -5.68
N GLY A 524 15.18 9.10 -5.56
CA GLY A 524 15.16 10.07 -6.66
C GLY A 524 14.19 9.70 -7.78
N ARG A 525 13.20 8.84 -7.49
CA ARG A 525 12.25 8.33 -8.48
C ARG A 525 10.96 9.14 -8.43
N ILE A 526 10.35 9.31 -9.60
CA ILE A 526 9.10 10.04 -9.78
C ILE A 526 7.97 9.10 -9.37
N MET A 527 7.20 9.49 -8.36
CA MET A 527 6.08 8.73 -7.83
C MET A 527 4.79 9.13 -8.54
N ASP A 528 4.49 8.45 -9.66
CA ASP A 528 3.28 8.70 -10.45
C ASP A 528 2.02 8.22 -9.71
N GLY A 529 0.95 9.01 -9.78
CA GLY A 529 -0.32 8.74 -9.06
C GLY A 529 -0.31 9.06 -7.56
N ARG A 530 0.85 9.40 -6.96
CA ARG A 530 0.93 9.85 -5.57
C ARG A 530 0.71 11.35 -5.45
N ARG A 531 -0.04 11.75 -4.41
CA ARG A 531 -0.28 13.14 -4.03
C ARG A 531 0.12 13.35 -2.58
N TYR A 532 0.50 14.58 -2.24
CA TYR A 532 0.61 14.99 -0.86
C TYR A 532 -0.79 15.13 -0.28
N SER A 533 -1.00 14.54 0.90
CA SER A 533 -2.28 14.61 1.61
C SER A 533 -2.57 16.03 2.09
N ASP A 534 -3.81 16.24 2.56
CA ASP A 534 -4.16 17.39 3.40
C ASP A 534 -4.07 18.75 2.69
N GLY A 535 -4.41 18.80 1.39
CA GLY A 535 -4.39 20.05 0.61
C GLY A 535 -2.99 20.53 0.20
N LEU A 536 -1.92 19.88 0.65
CA LEU A 536 -0.55 20.27 0.36
C LEU A 536 -0.22 20.11 -1.14
N HIS A 537 -0.73 19.07 -1.80
CA HIS A 537 -0.48 18.86 -3.21
C HIS A 537 -1.12 19.98 -4.04
N GLN A 538 -2.35 20.34 -3.70
CA GLN A 538 -3.08 21.46 -4.30
C GLN A 538 -2.37 22.79 -4.03
N ALA A 539 -1.80 22.97 -2.84
CA ALA A 539 -0.99 24.14 -2.51
C ALA A 539 0.28 24.23 -3.37
N ILE A 540 0.96 23.11 -3.66
CA ILE A 540 2.11 23.05 -4.57
C ILE A 540 1.68 23.29 -6.02
N GLU A 541 0.57 22.70 -6.47
CA GLU A 541 -0.02 22.97 -7.78
C GLU A 541 -0.30 24.47 -7.95
N ALA A 542 -0.93 25.09 -6.95
CA ALA A 542 -1.21 26.52 -6.93
C ALA A 542 0.08 27.36 -6.91
N LYS A 543 1.09 26.98 -6.11
CA LYS A 543 2.41 27.62 -6.06
C LYS A 543 3.05 27.67 -7.45
N GLU A 544 3.06 26.54 -8.16
CA GLU A 544 3.70 26.41 -9.48
C GLU A 544 2.82 26.88 -10.67
N ASN A 545 1.62 27.41 -10.41
CA ASN A 545 0.63 27.79 -11.43
C ASN A 545 0.18 26.60 -12.31
N VAL A 546 0.19 25.40 -11.74
CA VAL A 546 -0.39 24.20 -12.34
C VAL A 546 -1.91 24.20 -12.08
N LYS A 547 -2.69 23.56 -12.95
CA LYS A 547 -4.13 23.40 -12.74
C LYS A 547 -4.35 22.60 -11.46
N VAL A 548 -4.97 23.24 -10.46
CA VAL A 548 -5.35 22.57 -9.20
C VAL A 548 -6.39 21.51 -9.52
N GLU A 549 -6.08 20.26 -9.21
CA GLU A 549 -7.00 19.15 -9.40
C GLU A 549 -7.93 19.02 -8.17
N ASP A 550 -9.16 18.54 -8.38
CA ASP A 550 -10.16 18.42 -7.30
C ASP A 550 -9.62 17.60 -6.11
N ALA A 551 -10.08 17.97 -4.91
CA ALA A 551 -9.82 17.23 -3.68
C ALA A 551 -10.23 15.76 -3.85
N SER A 552 -9.33 14.88 -3.42
CA SER A 552 -9.52 13.44 -3.52
C SER A 552 -9.92 12.88 -2.16
N GLN A 553 -11.06 12.18 -2.11
CA GLN A 553 -11.54 11.48 -0.91
C GLN A 553 -11.12 10.01 -0.95
N THR A 554 -10.78 9.47 0.22
CA THR A 554 -10.50 8.04 0.40
C THR A 554 -11.78 7.21 0.20
N TYR A 555 -11.77 6.29 -0.77
CA TYR A 555 -12.88 5.35 -0.99
C TYR A 555 -12.62 3.99 -0.36
N ALA A 556 -11.35 3.58 -0.32
CA ALA A 556 -10.96 2.33 0.30
C ALA A 556 -9.50 2.42 0.77
N THR A 557 -9.21 1.83 1.92
CA THR A 557 -7.86 1.81 2.48
C THR A 557 -7.62 0.49 3.20
N VAL A 558 -6.41 -0.05 3.13
CA VAL A 558 -5.97 -1.21 3.92
C VAL A 558 -4.45 -1.14 4.14
N THR A 559 -3.98 -1.49 5.34
CA THR A 559 -2.54 -1.69 5.56
C THR A 559 -2.08 -3.04 5.03
N LEU A 560 -0.84 -3.15 4.55
CA LEU A 560 -0.28 -4.44 4.14
C LEU A 560 -0.31 -5.46 5.29
N GLN A 561 -0.09 -4.99 6.52
CA GLN A 561 -0.20 -5.78 7.73
C GLN A 561 -1.56 -6.50 7.82
N ASN A 562 -2.65 -5.73 7.79
CA ASN A 562 -3.99 -6.29 7.92
C ASN A 562 -4.39 -7.08 6.68
N PHE A 563 -3.94 -6.71 5.49
CA PHE A 563 -4.15 -7.50 4.29
C PHE A 563 -3.58 -8.92 4.41
N PHE A 564 -2.30 -9.05 4.79
CA PHE A 564 -1.66 -10.37 4.90
C PHE A 564 -2.17 -11.19 6.09
N ARG A 565 -2.68 -10.56 7.14
CA ARG A 565 -3.33 -11.25 8.28
C ARG A 565 -4.63 -11.95 7.91
N MET A 566 -5.25 -11.64 6.77
CA MET A 566 -6.49 -12.28 6.32
C MET A 566 -6.28 -13.65 5.67
N TYR A 567 -5.06 -13.99 5.26
CA TYR A 567 -4.79 -15.30 4.68
C TYR A 567 -4.94 -16.41 5.73
N HIS A 568 -5.52 -17.55 5.32
CA HIS A 568 -5.57 -18.75 6.19
C HIS A 568 -4.17 -19.18 6.61
N LYS A 569 -3.21 -19.14 5.67
CA LYS A 569 -1.80 -19.45 5.94
C LYS A 569 -0.88 -18.46 5.24
N LEU A 570 0.02 -17.87 6.01
CA LEU A 570 1.03 -16.92 5.54
C LEU A 570 2.43 -17.47 5.85
N CYS A 571 3.35 -17.35 4.90
CA CYS A 571 4.77 -17.66 5.10
C CYS A 571 5.65 -16.66 4.35
N GLY A 572 6.95 -16.73 4.59
CA GLY A 572 7.88 -15.87 3.84
C GLY A 572 9.30 -16.38 3.82
N MET A 573 10.08 -15.89 2.87
CA MET A 573 11.51 -16.20 2.79
C MET A 573 12.32 -14.91 2.66
N THR A 574 13.50 -14.89 3.25
CA THR A 574 14.44 -13.77 3.10
C THR A 574 15.83 -14.20 3.54
N GLY A 575 16.85 -13.40 3.21
CA GLY A 575 18.20 -13.60 3.75
C GLY A 575 18.42 -13.02 5.14
N THR A 576 17.49 -12.23 5.67
CA THR A 576 17.73 -11.41 6.86
C THR A 576 16.46 -11.11 7.67
N ALA A 577 15.84 -12.13 8.30
CA ALA A 577 14.60 -11.97 9.09
C ALA A 577 14.84 -11.90 10.61
N THR A 578 15.93 -12.49 11.11
CA THR A 578 16.17 -12.72 12.54
C THR A 578 16.28 -11.42 13.33
N THR A 579 16.68 -10.32 12.68
CA THR A 579 16.71 -8.99 13.31
C THR A 579 15.32 -8.50 13.71
N GLU A 580 14.30 -8.83 12.91
CA GLU A 580 12.91 -8.38 13.09
C GLU A 580 11.97 -9.51 13.56
N ALA A 581 12.52 -10.62 14.06
CA ALA A 581 11.72 -11.78 14.50
C ALA A 581 10.65 -11.41 15.56
N GLY A 582 10.95 -10.42 16.41
CA GLY A 582 9.98 -9.88 17.37
C GLY A 582 8.81 -9.17 16.69
N GLU A 583 9.08 -8.36 15.66
CA GLU A 583 8.06 -7.65 14.88
C GLU A 583 7.18 -8.66 14.11
N PHE A 584 7.78 -9.62 13.40
CA PHE A 584 7.07 -10.68 12.67
C PHE A 584 6.11 -11.48 13.56
N TRP A 585 6.54 -11.86 14.77
CA TRP A 585 5.68 -12.57 15.71
C TRP A 585 4.57 -11.68 16.30
N SER A 586 4.91 -10.44 16.65
CA SER A 586 3.96 -9.52 17.28
C SER A 586 2.79 -9.17 16.36
N ILE A 587 3.07 -8.89 15.08
CA ILE A 587 2.09 -8.47 14.06
C ILE A 587 1.45 -9.66 13.35
N TYR A 588 2.26 -10.57 12.78
CA TYR A 588 1.80 -11.60 11.86
C TYR A 588 1.75 -13.01 12.46
N LYS A 589 2.22 -13.20 13.70
CA LYS A 589 2.42 -14.52 14.32
C LYS A 589 3.34 -15.44 13.50
N LEU A 590 4.25 -14.85 12.73
CA LEU A 590 5.23 -15.57 11.93
C LEU A 590 6.48 -15.83 12.77
N ASP A 591 6.83 -17.11 12.92
CA ASP A 591 8.08 -17.51 13.55
C ASP A 591 9.23 -17.53 12.53
N VAL A 592 10.44 -17.13 12.94
CA VAL A 592 11.62 -17.09 12.05
C VAL A 592 12.52 -18.29 12.36
N VAL A 593 12.85 -19.06 11.31
CA VAL A 593 13.77 -20.19 11.37
C VAL A 593 14.98 -19.92 10.50
N GLU A 594 16.17 -19.88 11.11
CA GLU A 594 17.45 -19.74 10.41
C GLU A 594 17.85 -21.08 9.79
N ILE A 595 17.92 -21.12 8.46
CA ILE A 595 18.27 -22.31 7.68
C ILE A 595 19.79 -22.33 7.46
N PRO A 596 20.47 -23.47 7.70
CA PRO A 596 21.90 -23.56 7.47
C PRO A 596 22.23 -23.42 5.98
N THR A 597 23.41 -22.87 5.69
CA THR A 597 23.93 -22.79 4.32
C THR A 597 24.34 -24.18 3.82
N ASN A 598 24.15 -24.45 2.53
CA ASN A 598 24.60 -25.69 1.91
C ASN A 598 26.12 -25.87 2.02
N ARG A 599 26.86 -24.76 1.92
CA ARG A 599 28.32 -24.70 2.05
C ARG A 599 28.72 -23.58 2.99
N VAL A 600 29.76 -23.83 3.79
CA VAL A 600 30.27 -22.87 4.78
C VAL A 600 30.73 -21.57 4.11
N ILE A 601 30.29 -20.44 4.65
CA ILE A 601 30.64 -19.11 4.15
C ILE A 601 32.14 -18.86 4.35
N SER A 602 32.85 -18.50 3.28
CA SER A 602 34.29 -18.17 3.30
C SER A 602 34.59 -16.67 3.15
N ARG A 603 33.53 -15.83 3.09
CA ARG A 603 33.63 -14.37 2.97
C ARG A 603 34.33 -13.74 4.18
N LYS A 604 35.22 -12.78 3.91
CA LYS A 604 35.91 -11.98 4.93
C LYS A 604 35.20 -10.65 5.16
N ASP A 605 34.57 -10.48 6.31
CA ASP A 605 33.93 -9.21 6.71
C ASP A 605 34.91 -8.38 7.57
N HIS A 606 35.33 -7.24 7.04
CA HIS A 606 36.30 -6.35 7.68
C HIS A 606 35.61 -5.32 8.60
N GLN A 607 36.39 -4.72 9.52
CA GLN A 607 35.90 -3.64 10.38
C GLN A 607 35.74 -2.35 9.59
N ASP A 608 34.77 -1.52 9.99
CA ASP A 608 34.46 -0.26 9.32
C ASP A 608 35.65 0.70 9.34
N TYR A 609 35.90 1.34 8.19
CA TYR A 609 36.82 2.47 8.09
C TYR A 609 36.08 3.74 8.41
N VAL A 610 36.46 4.40 9.51
CA VAL A 610 35.80 5.63 9.97
C VAL A 610 36.68 6.84 9.69
N TYR A 611 36.12 7.83 9.01
CA TYR A 611 36.75 9.09 8.62
C TYR A 611 36.08 10.27 9.32
N ARG A 612 36.81 11.38 9.40
CA ARG A 612 36.27 12.62 9.98
C ARG A 612 35.33 13.32 9.02
N THR A 613 35.72 13.45 7.75
CA THR A 613 34.97 14.20 6.74
C THR A 613 34.43 13.30 5.62
N VAL A 614 33.33 13.72 4.97
CA VAL A 614 32.76 13.01 3.81
C VAL A 614 33.73 13.00 2.63
N ARG A 615 34.53 14.06 2.46
CA ARG A 615 35.48 14.19 1.35
C ARG A 615 36.59 13.14 1.41
N GLU A 616 37.17 12.92 2.59
CA GLU A 616 38.18 11.88 2.82
C GLU A 616 37.63 10.49 2.55
N LYS A 617 36.43 10.21 3.09
CA LYS A 617 35.70 8.96 2.90
C LYS A 617 35.59 8.60 1.41
N TYR A 618 35.08 9.49 0.57
CA TYR A 618 34.88 9.19 -0.86
C TYR A 618 36.18 9.07 -1.65
N ASN A 619 37.23 9.81 -1.28
CA ASN A 619 38.55 9.60 -1.88
C ASN A 619 39.11 8.21 -1.56
N ALA A 620 39.00 7.78 -0.29
CA ALA A 620 39.44 6.46 0.12
C ALA A 620 38.62 5.32 -0.52
N VAL A 621 37.31 5.49 -0.65
CA VAL A 621 36.43 4.57 -1.40
C VAL A 621 36.92 4.42 -2.84
N ALA A 622 37.20 5.54 -3.53
CA ALA A 622 37.67 5.51 -4.91
C ALA A 622 39.04 4.83 -5.05
N GLU A 623 39.95 5.03 -4.08
CA GLU A 623 41.27 4.37 -4.05
C GLU A 623 41.17 2.86 -3.83
N GLU A 624 40.31 2.42 -2.92
CA GLU A 624 40.09 0.99 -2.67
C GLU A 624 39.47 0.30 -3.89
N ILE A 625 38.53 0.94 -4.59
CA ILE A 625 37.96 0.43 -5.84
C ILE A 625 39.06 0.26 -6.90
N VAL A 626 39.93 1.25 -7.07
CA VAL A 626 41.04 1.17 -8.04
C VAL A 626 41.96 0.00 -7.72
N LYS A 627 42.36 -0.16 -6.45
CA LYS A 627 43.22 -1.24 -5.99
C LYS A 627 42.62 -2.63 -6.24
N LEU A 628 41.33 -2.80 -5.94
CA LEU A 628 40.61 -4.06 -6.16
C LEU A 628 40.46 -4.38 -7.65
N THR A 629 40.16 -3.37 -8.46
CA THR A 629 40.00 -3.51 -9.91
C THR A 629 41.34 -3.87 -10.57
N GLN A 630 42.44 -3.26 -10.15
CA GLN A 630 43.80 -3.58 -10.61
C GLN A 630 44.22 -5.01 -10.25
N ALA A 631 43.71 -5.56 -9.16
CA ALA A 631 43.87 -6.96 -8.78
C ALA A 631 42.95 -7.92 -9.57
N GLY A 632 42.20 -7.42 -10.57
CA GLY A 632 41.26 -8.20 -11.38
C GLY A 632 39.96 -8.56 -10.66
N ARG A 633 39.70 -8.04 -9.46
CA ARG A 633 38.51 -8.39 -8.68
C ARG A 633 37.30 -7.57 -9.14
N PRO A 634 36.11 -8.19 -9.29
CA PRO A 634 34.87 -7.43 -9.42
C PRO A 634 34.51 -6.71 -8.11
N VAL A 635 33.93 -5.52 -8.24
CA VAL A 635 33.56 -4.66 -7.12
C VAL A 635 32.10 -4.24 -7.22
N LEU A 636 31.34 -4.52 -6.17
CA LEU A 636 29.99 -3.97 -5.97
C LEU A 636 30.04 -2.87 -4.92
N VAL A 637 29.70 -1.65 -5.32
CA VAL A 637 29.66 -0.46 -4.46
C VAL A 637 28.23 -0.17 -4.07
N GLY A 638 27.91 -0.19 -2.78
CA GLY A 638 26.57 0.15 -2.27
C GLY A 638 26.54 1.58 -1.74
N THR A 639 25.64 2.40 -2.27
CA THR A 639 25.39 3.80 -1.82
C THR A 639 23.98 3.96 -1.25
N THR A 640 23.72 5.03 -0.51
CA THR A 640 22.41 5.31 0.11
C THR A 640 21.49 6.17 -0.76
N SER A 641 22.06 7.00 -1.66
CA SER A 641 21.29 7.86 -2.57
C SER A 641 21.83 7.87 -4.00
N VAL A 642 20.98 8.31 -4.94
CA VAL A 642 21.35 8.45 -6.36
C VAL A 642 22.42 9.54 -6.54
N GLU A 643 22.33 10.64 -5.78
CA GLU A 643 23.33 11.72 -5.82
C GLU A 643 24.74 11.20 -5.48
N ILE A 644 24.85 10.35 -4.46
CA ILE A 644 26.13 9.73 -4.06
C ILE A 644 26.62 8.77 -5.15
N SER A 645 25.72 7.99 -5.76
CA SER A 645 26.05 7.13 -6.89
C SER A 645 26.61 7.92 -8.08
N GLU A 646 26.01 9.07 -8.42
CA GLU A 646 26.50 9.95 -9.50
C GLU A 646 27.82 10.65 -9.15
N LEU A 647 27.98 11.08 -7.90
CA LEU A 647 29.24 11.64 -7.41
C LEU A 647 30.39 10.64 -7.57
N LEU A 648 30.20 9.42 -7.08
CA LEU A 648 31.19 8.35 -7.22
C LEU A 648 31.42 7.96 -8.68
N SER A 649 30.37 7.92 -9.50
CA SER A 649 30.51 7.70 -10.94
C SER A 649 31.45 8.73 -11.57
N ARG A 650 31.26 10.02 -11.28
CA ARG A 650 32.16 11.08 -11.79
C ARG A 650 33.60 10.89 -11.31
N MET A 651 33.81 10.55 -10.05
CA MET A 651 35.14 10.30 -9.49
C MET A 651 35.85 9.11 -10.15
N LEU A 652 35.12 8.02 -10.41
CA LEU A 652 35.67 6.84 -11.09
C LEU A 652 35.95 7.10 -12.58
N LYS A 653 35.12 7.88 -13.27
CA LYS A 653 35.38 8.32 -14.66
C LYS A 653 36.70 9.09 -14.76
N LEU A 654 36.94 10.02 -13.83
CA LEU A 654 38.20 10.79 -13.78
C LEU A 654 39.43 9.91 -13.55
N ARG A 655 39.27 8.78 -12.88
CA ARG A 655 40.33 7.79 -12.62
C ARG A 655 40.43 6.69 -13.70
N GLY A 656 39.66 6.80 -14.79
CA GLY A 656 39.70 5.85 -15.91
C GLY A 656 39.07 4.48 -15.65
N ILE A 657 38.28 4.33 -14.59
CA ILE A 657 37.62 3.06 -14.23
C ILE A 657 36.26 2.97 -14.93
N LYS A 658 36.09 1.93 -15.76
CA LYS A 658 34.79 1.59 -16.35
C LYS A 658 33.87 1.05 -15.25
N HIS A 659 32.65 1.56 -15.19
CA HIS A 659 31.66 1.14 -14.19
C HIS A 659 30.25 1.33 -14.70
N ASN A 660 29.32 0.57 -14.12
CA ASN A 660 27.88 0.69 -14.34
C ASN A 660 27.20 1.26 -13.09
N VAL A 661 26.11 1.99 -13.26
CA VAL A 661 25.34 2.58 -12.17
C VAL A 661 23.91 2.06 -12.22
N LEU A 662 23.43 1.53 -11.10
CA LEU A 662 22.09 0.99 -10.92
C LEU A 662 21.29 1.93 -10.01
N ASN A 663 20.36 2.67 -10.62
CA ASN A 663 19.52 3.67 -9.95
C ASN A 663 18.09 3.16 -9.68
N ALA A 664 17.84 1.87 -9.84
CA ALA A 664 16.54 1.22 -9.68
C ALA A 664 15.42 1.77 -10.62
N LYS A 665 15.78 2.37 -11.77
CA LYS A 665 14.83 2.92 -12.75
C LYS A 665 14.37 1.90 -13.79
N MET A 666 15.20 0.91 -14.14
CA MET A 666 14.88 -0.07 -15.20
C MET A 666 15.29 -1.47 -14.76
N HIS A 667 14.36 -2.21 -14.16
CA HIS A 667 14.63 -3.51 -13.54
C HIS A 667 15.21 -4.56 -14.49
N GLN A 668 14.75 -4.61 -15.75
CA GLN A 668 15.31 -5.51 -16.76
C GLN A 668 16.80 -5.21 -17.02
N LYS A 669 17.13 -3.98 -17.42
CA LYS A 669 18.51 -3.57 -17.71
C LYS A 669 19.41 -3.71 -16.49
N GLU A 670 18.87 -3.51 -15.30
CA GLU A 670 19.60 -3.72 -14.05
C GLU A 670 19.90 -5.20 -13.84
N ALA A 671 18.96 -6.10 -14.10
CA ALA A 671 19.20 -7.54 -14.03
C ALA A 671 20.32 -7.96 -14.99
N ASP A 672 20.32 -7.43 -16.21
CA ASP A 672 21.37 -7.70 -17.21
C ASP A 672 22.75 -7.22 -16.71
N ILE A 673 22.83 -5.98 -16.20
CA ILE A 673 24.07 -5.42 -15.64
C ILE A 673 24.54 -6.23 -14.42
N VAL A 674 23.62 -6.69 -13.56
CA VAL A 674 23.94 -7.46 -12.36
C VAL A 674 24.45 -8.86 -12.71
N ALA A 675 23.91 -9.48 -13.76
CA ALA A 675 24.39 -10.77 -14.25
C ALA A 675 25.85 -10.70 -14.72
N GLU A 676 26.26 -9.57 -15.30
CA GLU A 676 27.65 -9.31 -15.71
C GLU A 676 28.54 -8.75 -14.59
N ALA A 677 27.98 -8.34 -13.45
CA ALA A 677 28.74 -7.70 -12.37
C ALA A 677 29.81 -8.60 -11.72
N GLY A 678 29.72 -9.92 -11.92
CA GLY A 678 30.66 -10.90 -11.39
C GLY A 678 31.87 -11.18 -12.28
N GLN A 679 32.04 -10.45 -13.39
CA GLN A 679 33.17 -10.62 -14.32
C GLN A 679 34.44 -9.87 -13.85
N THR A 680 35.60 -10.35 -14.27
CA THR A 680 36.92 -9.82 -13.88
C THR A 680 37.04 -8.31 -14.14
N GLY A 681 37.41 -7.56 -13.10
CA GLY A 681 37.62 -6.09 -13.17
C GLY A 681 36.34 -5.26 -13.38
N GLN A 682 35.15 -5.86 -13.30
CA GLN A 682 33.89 -5.15 -13.44
C GLN A 682 33.55 -4.36 -12.17
N VAL A 683 33.13 -3.11 -12.32
CA VAL A 683 32.68 -2.26 -11.21
C VAL A 683 31.21 -1.90 -11.40
N THR A 684 30.41 -2.16 -10.37
CA THR A 684 28.98 -1.86 -10.37
C THR A 684 28.63 -1.04 -9.14
N ILE A 685 28.03 0.13 -9.34
CA ILE A 685 27.52 0.99 -8.28
C ILE A 685 26.01 0.75 -8.16
N ALA A 686 25.54 0.40 -6.97
CA ALA A 686 24.13 0.18 -6.69
C ALA A 686 23.63 1.17 -5.65
N THR A 687 22.61 1.97 -6.02
CA THR A 687 21.88 2.79 -5.07
C THR A 687 20.96 1.91 -4.22
N ASN A 688 21.09 2.00 -2.90
CA ASN A 688 20.42 1.17 -1.89
C ASN A 688 20.54 -0.32 -2.20
N MET A 689 19.48 -0.88 -2.77
CA MET A 689 19.34 -2.30 -3.08
C MET A 689 18.98 -2.56 -4.55
N ALA A 690 19.36 -1.66 -5.45
CA ALA A 690 19.18 -1.87 -6.89
C ALA A 690 19.78 -3.22 -7.32
N GLY A 691 19.11 -3.94 -8.23
CA GLY A 691 19.50 -5.30 -8.60
C GLY A 691 19.11 -6.39 -7.59
N ARG A 692 18.08 -6.19 -6.78
CA ARG A 692 17.50 -7.23 -5.90
C ARG A 692 16.82 -8.34 -6.68
N GLY A 693 16.87 -9.56 -6.12
CA GLY A 693 16.33 -10.75 -6.76
C GLY A 693 17.22 -11.35 -7.86
N THR A 694 18.34 -10.72 -8.21
CA THR A 694 19.31 -11.22 -9.21
C THR A 694 20.61 -11.69 -8.54
N ASP A 695 21.08 -12.88 -8.95
CA ASP A 695 22.32 -13.47 -8.48
C ASP A 695 23.54 -12.94 -9.25
N ILE A 696 24.66 -12.74 -8.55
CA ILE A 696 25.92 -12.32 -9.17
C ILE A 696 26.82 -13.55 -9.25
N LYS A 697 26.86 -14.17 -10.41
CA LYS A 697 27.70 -15.35 -10.67
C LYS A 697 29.13 -14.91 -10.96
N LEU A 698 30.10 -15.52 -10.28
CA LEU A 698 31.53 -15.21 -10.49
C LEU A 698 32.00 -15.81 -11.82
N GLY A 699 32.61 -14.97 -12.66
CA GLY A 699 33.20 -15.38 -13.93
C GLY A 699 34.49 -16.21 -13.76
N PRO A 700 35.04 -16.76 -14.87
CA PRO A 700 36.29 -17.52 -14.84
C PRO A 700 37.46 -16.68 -14.30
N GLY A 701 38.27 -17.24 -13.40
CA GLY A 701 39.46 -16.55 -12.83
C GLY A 701 39.17 -15.63 -11.63
N VAL A 702 37.90 -15.34 -11.34
CA VAL A 702 37.50 -14.41 -10.27
C VAL A 702 37.65 -15.02 -8.88
N LYS A 703 37.43 -16.34 -8.74
CA LYS A 703 37.56 -17.03 -7.44
C LYS A 703 39.01 -17.00 -6.96
N GLU A 704 39.95 -17.21 -7.88
CA GLU A 704 41.38 -17.15 -7.64
C GLU A 704 41.84 -15.73 -7.27
N ALA A 705 41.24 -14.70 -7.86
CA ALA A 705 41.49 -13.30 -7.53
C ALA A 705 40.95 -12.88 -6.14
N GLY A 706 40.23 -13.76 -5.43
CA GLY A 706 39.65 -13.49 -4.10
C GLY A 706 38.15 -13.20 -4.11
N GLY A 707 37.48 -13.43 -5.24
CA GLY A 707 36.03 -13.29 -5.39
C GLY A 707 35.50 -11.86 -5.34
N LEU A 708 34.17 -11.72 -5.32
CA LEU A 708 33.48 -10.43 -5.31
C LEU A 708 33.83 -9.61 -4.06
N ALA A 709 34.19 -8.34 -4.28
CA ALA A 709 34.42 -7.37 -3.22
C ALA A 709 33.20 -6.46 -3.06
N ILE A 710 32.71 -6.34 -1.83
CA ILE A 710 31.62 -5.43 -1.45
C ILE A 710 32.23 -4.19 -0.79
N VAL A 711 31.89 -3.01 -1.32
CA VAL A 711 32.28 -1.70 -0.78
C VAL A 711 31.03 -0.93 -0.39
N GLY A 712 30.74 -0.83 0.90
CA GLY A 712 29.68 0.03 1.42
C GLY A 712 30.20 1.44 1.64
N THR A 713 29.57 2.45 1.05
CA THR A 713 30.04 3.84 1.14
C THR A 713 29.54 4.56 2.37
N GLU A 714 28.53 3.99 3.03
CA GLU A 714 27.88 4.43 4.26
C GLU A 714 27.22 3.23 4.94
N ARG A 715 26.73 3.45 6.16
CA ARG A 715 25.87 2.52 6.90
C ARG A 715 24.42 2.90 6.67
N HIS A 716 23.57 1.94 6.32
CA HIS A 716 22.14 2.19 6.18
C HIS A 716 21.49 2.37 7.56
N GLU A 717 20.29 2.93 7.60
CA GLU A 717 19.50 3.07 8.83
C GLU A 717 19.23 1.72 9.51
N SER A 718 19.11 0.65 8.72
CA SER A 718 18.94 -0.71 9.20
C SER A 718 20.15 -1.60 8.93
N ARG A 719 20.51 -2.40 9.93
CA ARG A 719 21.54 -3.45 9.86
C ARG A 719 21.20 -4.54 8.86
N ARG A 720 19.91 -4.71 8.57
CA ARG A 720 19.38 -5.69 7.63
C ARG A 720 19.86 -5.41 6.21
N VAL A 721 19.72 -4.17 5.75
CA VAL A 721 20.15 -3.73 4.41
C VAL A 721 21.65 -3.89 4.25
N ASP A 722 22.43 -3.53 5.28
CA ASP A 722 23.88 -3.75 5.29
C ASP A 722 24.24 -5.25 5.16
N ARG A 723 23.52 -6.12 5.87
CA ARG A 723 23.72 -7.59 5.78
C ARG A 723 23.36 -8.13 4.40
N GLN A 724 22.31 -7.61 3.78
CA GLN A 724 21.91 -7.99 2.43
C GLN A 724 22.94 -7.55 1.39
N LEU A 725 23.52 -6.36 1.53
CA LEU A 725 24.63 -5.89 0.69
C LEU A 725 25.85 -6.80 0.83
N ARG A 726 26.25 -7.15 2.07
CA ARG A 726 27.32 -8.13 2.31
C ARG A 726 27.02 -9.49 1.70
N GLY A 727 25.78 -9.95 1.84
CA GLY A 727 25.26 -11.21 1.31
C GLY A 727 25.32 -11.35 -0.21
N ARG A 728 25.63 -10.27 -0.94
CA ARG A 728 25.88 -10.37 -2.38
C ARG A 728 27.17 -11.12 -2.71
N ALA A 729 28.17 -11.10 -1.82
CA ALA A 729 29.40 -11.87 -1.93
C ALA A 729 29.40 -13.10 -1.00
N GLY A 730 30.21 -14.10 -1.33
CA GLY A 730 30.41 -15.27 -0.50
C GLY A 730 29.38 -16.39 -0.67
N ARG A 731 28.65 -16.41 -1.80
CA ARG A 731 27.53 -17.34 -2.04
C ARG A 731 28.03 -18.76 -2.28
N GLN A 732 27.32 -19.78 -1.78
CA GLN A 732 27.70 -21.20 -1.91
C GLN A 732 29.17 -21.49 -1.53
N GLY A 733 29.70 -20.77 -0.53
CA GLY A 733 31.06 -20.92 -0.04
C GLY A 733 32.15 -20.25 -0.90
N ASP A 734 31.78 -19.50 -1.94
CA ASP A 734 32.73 -18.75 -2.77
C ASP A 734 33.52 -17.73 -1.94
N PRO A 735 34.78 -17.43 -2.30
CA PRO A 735 35.55 -16.39 -1.64
C PRO A 735 34.92 -15.01 -1.87
N GLY A 736 35.18 -14.08 -0.96
CA GLY A 736 34.74 -12.70 -1.10
C GLY A 736 35.16 -11.84 0.08
N SER A 737 34.94 -10.54 -0.01
CA SER A 737 35.22 -9.61 1.07
C SER A 737 34.15 -8.52 1.20
N SER A 738 33.92 -8.00 2.40
CA SER A 738 33.11 -6.80 2.60
C SER A 738 33.84 -5.75 3.44
N GLN A 739 33.76 -4.49 3.01
CA GLN A 739 34.36 -3.33 3.68
C GLN A 739 33.37 -2.16 3.63
N PHE A 740 33.14 -1.52 4.77
CA PHE A 740 32.31 -0.31 4.87
C PHE A 740 33.19 0.89 5.19
N PHE A 741 32.83 2.04 4.61
CA PHE A 741 33.44 3.34 4.82
C PHE A 741 32.38 4.25 5.45
N VAL A 742 32.70 4.92 6.55
CA VAL A 742 31.75 5.73 7.33
C VAL A 742 32.41 7.06 7.67
N SER A 743 31.65 8.16 7.65
CA SER A 743 32.08 9.46 8.16
C SER A 743 31.29 9.88 9.39
N LEU A 744 31.90 10.66 10.27
CA LEU A 744 31.19 11.34 11.37
C LEU A 744 30.13 12.35 10.88
N GLU A 745 30.27 12.82 9.64
CA GLU A 745 29.35 13.74 8.99
C GLU A 745 28.16 13.03 8.32
N ASP A 746 28.17 11.69 8.23
CA ASP A 746 27.09 10.92 7.63
C ASP A 746 25.78 11.11 8.43
N ASN A 747 24.63 11.04 7.75
CA ASN A 747 23.31 11.28 8.35
C ASN A 747 23.06 10.43 9.60
N LEU A 748 23.38 9.13 9.54
CA LEU A 748 23.25 8.23 10.69
C LEU A 748 24.08 8.70 11.90
N MET A 749 25.29 9.21 11.67
CA MET A 749 26.18 9.66 12.75
C MET A 749 25.76 11.01 13.30
N ARG A 750 25.22 11.90 12.46
CA ARG A 750 24.66 13.20 12.87
C ARG A 750 23.49 13.05 13.84
N LEU A 751 22.64 12.05 13.63
CA LEU A 751 21.48 11.78 14.50
C LEU A 751 21.87 11.30 15.91
N PHE A 752 23.08 10.76 16.09
CA PHE A 752 23.52 10.16 17.36
C PHE A 752 24.84 10.75 17.89
N GLY A 753 24.80 12.04 18.28
CA GLY A 753 25.78 12.63 19.20
C GLY A 753 27.23 12.56 18.72
N SER A 754 27.46 12.82 17.43
CA SER A 754 28.78 12.87 16.78
C SER A 754 29.80 13.73 17.53
N GLU A 755 29.34 14.75 18.28
CA GLU A 755 30.19 15.64 19.06
C GLU A 755 30.98 14.94 20.18
N ARG A 756 30.40 13.95 20.88
CA ARG A 756 31.13 13.24 21.94
C ARG A 756 32.27 12.41 21.37
N ILE A 757 32.03 11.76 20.22
CA ILE A 757 33.01 10.94 19.53
C ILE A 757 34.07 11.83 18.87
N SER A 758 33.65 12.90 18.21
CA SER A 758 34.55 13.90 17.61
C SER A 758 35.46 14.57 18.65
N ASN A 759 34.93 14.92 19.84
CA ASN A 759 35.73 15.52 20.91
C ASN A 759 36.74 14.53 21.52
N ILE A 760 36.40 13.24 21.58
CA ILE A 760 37.35 12.18 21.97
C ILE A 760 38.45 12.06 20.90
N MET A 761 38.10 12.12 19.61
CA MET A 761 39.05 12.02 18.50
C MET A 761 40.04 13.18 18.48
N VAL A 762 39.56 14.41 18.67
CA VAL A 762 40.42 15.60 18.80
C VAL A 762 41.38 15.46 19.99
N LYS A 763 40.91 14.91 21.13
CA LYS A 763 41.75 14.64 22.31
C LYS A 763 42.75 13.50 22.10
N MET A 764 42.47 12.58 21.19
CA MET A 764 43.36 11.46 20.84
C MET A 764 44.42 11.83 19.79
N GLY A 765 44.38 13.04 19.24
CA GLY A 765 45.39 13.55 18.30
C GLY A 765 45.33 12.92 16.92
N ILE A 766 44.17 12.40 16.51
CA ILE A 766 43.98 11.80 15.17
C ILE A 766 43.94 12.93 14.13
N GLU A 767 44.89 12.89 13.19
CA GLU A 767 45.02 13.89 12.13
C GLU A 767 44.00 13.66 11.00
N ASP A 768 43.70 14.73 10.24
CA ASP A 768 42.78 14.66 9.11
C ASP A 768 43.35 13.73 8.02
N GLY A 769 42.59 12.69 7.63
CA GLY A 769 43.01 11.65 6.69
C GLY A 769 43.43 10.31 7.31
N GLU A 770 43.58 10.21 8.64
CA GLU A 770 43.85 8.91 9.29
C GLU A 770 42.59 8.04 9.42
N VAL A 771 42.75 6.75 9.08
CA VAL A 771 41.66 5.77 9.16
C VAL A 771 41.55 5.22 10.57
N ILE A 772 40.36 5.33 11.16
CA ILE A 772 40.09 4.75 12.47
C ILE A 772 39.45 3.38 12.31
N GLN A 773 40.16 2.35 12.76
CA GLN A 773 39.62 1.01 12.92
C GLN A 773 39.60 0.64 14.40
N HIS A 774 38.42 0.76 15.03
CA HIS A 774 38.27 0.30 16.40
C HIS A 774 36.89 -0.30 16.66
N SER A 775 36.90 -1.50 17.25
CA SER A 775 35.67 -2.27 17.57
C SER A 775 34.63 -1.50 18.41
N MET A 776 35.06 -0.55 19.24
CA MET A 776 34.17 0.32 20.02
C MET A 776 33.32 1.24 19.14
N ILE A 777 33.88 1.75 18.03
CA ILE A 777 33.18 2.68 17.13
C ILE A 777 32.17 1.89 16.30
N THR A 778 32.56 0.74 15.74
CA THR A 778 31.64 -0.17 15.04
C THR A 778 30.45 -0.55 15.93
N LYS A 779 30.68 -0.92 17.20
CA LYS A 779 29.60 -1.21 18.15
C LYS A 779 28.71 0.01 18.46
N SER A 780 29.26 1.21 18.46
CA SER A 780 28.49 2.44 18.65
C SER A 780 27.57 2.72 17.46
N ILE A 781 28.06 2.50 16.23
CA ILE A 781 27.27 2.58 15.00
C ILE A 781 26.13 1.54 15.02
N GLU A 782 26.41 0.30 15.40
CA GLU A 782 25.37 -0.74 15.50
C GLU A 782 24.27 -0.37 16.52
N ARG A 783 24.63 0.28 17.63
CA ARG A 783 23.65 0.80 18.61
C ARG A 783 22.81 1.93 18.04
N ALA A 784 23.40 2.82 17.24
CA ALA A 784 22.69 3.87 16.54
C ALA A 784 21.67 3.29 15.56
N GLN A 785 22.08 2.34 14.72
CA GLN A 785 21.17 1.63 13.79
C GLN A 785 20.02 0.95 14.56
N LYS A 786 20.32 0.23 15.64
CA LYS A 786 19.27 -0.42 16.45
C LYS A 786 18.24 0.58 17.00
N LYS A 787 18.68 1.77 17.40
CA LYS A 787 17.78 2.80 17.91
C LYS A 787 16.91 3.42 16.80
N VAL A 788 17.43 3.55 15.58
CA VAL A 788 16.61 3.94 14.41
C VAL A 788 15.60 2.85 14.05
N GLU A 789 16.02 1.58 14.06
CA GLU A 789 15.14 0.42 13.85
C GLU A 789 13.99 0.40 14.86
N GLU A 790 14.28 0.58 16.15
CA GLU A 790 13.28 0.66 17.23
C GLU A 790 12.30 1.84 17.03
N ASN A 791 12.77 3.00 16.55
CA ASN A 791 11.92 4.15 16.29
C ASN A 791 10.99 3.92 15.08
N ASN A 792 11.53 3.36 14.00
CA ASN A 792 10.76 2.99 12.81
C ASN A 792 9.71 1.91 13.12
N PHE A 793 10.05 0.95 13.97
CA PHE A 793 9.09 -0.02 14.50
C PHE A 793 7.96 0.67 15.28
N GLY A 794 8.27 1.66 16.11
CA GLY A 794 7.27 2.46 16.83
C GLY A 794 6.28 3.16 15.90
N ILE A 795 6.76 3.75 14.80
CA ILE A 795 5.92 4.40 13.78
C ILE A 795 4.98 3.39 13.11
N ARG A 796 5.52 2.25 12.66
CA ARG A 796 4.71 1.19 12.01
C ARG A 796 3.68 0.59 12.96
N LYS A 797 4.07 0.34 14.22
CA LYS A 797 3.16 -0.19 15.24
C LYS A 797 2.00 0.76 15.47
N ARG A 798 2.27 2.07 15.61
CA ARG A 798 1.22 3.08 15.80
C ARG A 798 0.29 3.12 14.58
N LEU A 799 0.84 3.09 13.36
CA LEU A 799 0.04 3.04 12.13
C LEU A 799 -0.90 1.82 12.08
N LEU A 800 -0.41 0.64 12.46
CA LEU A 800 -1.20 -0.58 12.58
C LEU A 800 -2.31 -0.44 13.65
N GLU A 801 -2.02 0.15 14.81
CA GLU A 801 -3.01 0.32 15.88
C GLU A 801 -4.19 1.21 15.46
N TYR A 802 -3.96 2.26 14.65
CA TYR A 802 -5.03 3.06 14.06
C TYR A 802 -5.83 2.26 13.02
N ASP A 803 -5.14 1.50 12.14
CA ASP A 803 -5.82 0.70 11.12
C ASP A 803 -6.53 -0.52 11.72
N ASP A 804 -6.12 -1.07 12.86
CA ASP A 804 -6.83 -2.17 13.54
C ASP A 804 -8.26 -1.77 13.95
N VAL A 805 -8.45 -0.49 14.31
CA VAL A 805 -9.79 0.08 14.57
C VAL A 805 -10.59 0.16 13.27
N MET A 806 -9.98 0.64 12.18
CA MET A 806 -10.64 0.66 10.87
C MET A 806 -10.93 -0.74 10.35
N ASN A 807 -10.06 -1.70 10.62
CA ASN A 807 -10.17 -3.06 10.12
C ASN A 807 -11.33 -3.82 10.79
N SER A 808 -11.59 -3.57 12.08
CA SER A 808 -12.76 -4.14 12.76
C SER A 808 -14.08 -3.57 12.22
N GLN A 809 -14.11 -2.28 11.86
CA GLN A 809 -15.27 -1.67 11.21
C GLN A 809 -15.44 -2.20 9.77
N ARG A 810 -14.34 -2.25 9.02
CA ARG A 810 -14.27 -2.73 7.64
C ARG A 810 -14.75 -4.17 7.51
N SER A 811 -14.38 -5.07 8.43
CA SER A 811 -14.80 -6.47 8.36
C SER A 811 -16.31 -6.62 8.48
N VAL A 812 -16.97 -5.81 9.32
CA VAL A 812 -18.43 -5.77 9.45
C VAL A 812 -19.07 -5.26 8.17
N ILE A 813 -18.58 -4.13 7.63
CA ILE A 813 -19.14 -3.52 6.42
C ILE A 813 -18.93 -4.41 5.19
N TYR A 814 -17.74 -4.98 5.01
CA TYR A 814 -17.44 -5.86 3.89
C TYR A 814 -18.21 -7.17 3.98
N SER A 815 -18.49 -7.68 5.18
CA SER A 815 -19.38 -8.83 5.37
C SER A 815 -20.81 -8.49 4.91
N LYS A 816 -21.39 -7.38 5.38
CA LYS A 816 -22.74 -6.93 4.97
C LYS A 816 -22.81 -6.66 3.46
N ARG A 817 -21.78 -6.02 2.91
CA ARG A 817 -21.65 -5.77 1.48
C ARG A 817 -21.61 -7.07 0.67
N ARG A 818 -20.83 -8.05 1.10
CA ARG A 818 -20.75 -9.36 0.46
C ARG A 818 -22.08 -10.10 0.51
N ASN A 819 -22.77 -10.06 1.65
CA ASN A 819 -24.11 -10.63 1.81
C ASN A 819 -25.12 -9.97 0.83
N ALA A 820 -25.08 -8.65 0.67
CA ALA A 820 -25.89 -7.93 -0.32
C ALA A 820 -25.51 -8.26 -1.77
N LEU A 821 -24.22 -8.42 -2.07
CA LEU A 821 -23.72 -8.71 -3.42
C LEU A 821 -24.18 -10.09 -3.93
N PHE A 822 -24.03 -11.14 -3.11
CA PHE A 822 -24.42 -12.51 -3.47
C PHE A 822 -25.91 -12.79 -3.16
N GLY A 823 -26.48 -12.13 -2.16
CA GLY A 823 -27.82 -12.41 -1.63
C GLY A 823 -27.86 -13.54 -0.62
N ASP A 824 -26.70 -13.96 -0.13
CA ASP A 824 -26.55 -14.92 0.94
C ASP A 824 -26.71 -14.18 2.27
N ARG A 825 -27.48 -14.71 3.22
CA ARG A 825 -27.75 -14.08 4.53
C ARG A 825 -28.41 -12.69 4.51
N LEU A 826 -28.79 -12.15 3.34
CA LEU A 826 -29.42 -10.83 3.23
C LEU A 826 -30.70 -10.72 4.05
N ASP A 827 -31.54 -11.77 4.05
CA ASP A 827 -32.77 -11.83 4.85
C ASP A 827 -32.48 -11.61 6.36
N VAL A 828 -31.37 -12.19 6.85
CA VAL A 828 -30.94 -12.08 8.26
C VAL A 828 -30.48 -10.67 8.56
N ASP A 829 -29.62 -10.11 7.71
CA ASP A 829 -29.15 -8.72 7.84
C ASP A 829 -30.33 -7.75 7.83
N MET A 830 -31.28 -7.93 6.91
CA MET A 830 -32.49 -7.11 6.80
C MET A 830 -33.38 -7.20 8.05
N SER A 831 -33.63 -8.41 8.53
CA SER A 831 -34.42 -8.63 9.73
C SER A 831 -33.78 -7.97 10.95
N ASN A 832 -32.45 -8.05 11.08
CA ASN A 832 -31.72 -7.37 12.16
C ASN A 832 -31.85 -5.85 12.02
N MET A 833 -31.70 -5.28 10.81
CA MET A 833 -31.89 -3.84 10.59
C MET A 833 -33.29 -3.37 10.97
N VAL A 834 -34.33 -4.13 10.62
CA VAL A 834 -35.72 -3.79 10.97
C VAL A 834 -35.94 -3.86 12.48
N PHE A 835 -35.38 -4.87 13.14
CA PHE A 835 -35.42 -5.01 14.60
C PHE A 835 -34.70 -3.86 15.30
N ASP A 836 -33.47 -3.55 14.89
CA ASP A 836 -32.66 -2.46 15.46
C ASP A 836 -33.36 -1.11 15.32
N VAL A 837 -33.97 -0.82 14.16
CA VAL A 837 -34.73 0.43 13.94
C VAL A 837 -35.99 0.47 14.80
N ALA A 838 -36.68 -0.66 14.97
CA ALA A 838 -37.85 -0.75 15.85
C ALA A 838 -37.44 -0.53 17.32
N GLU A 839 -36.36 -1.16 17.78
CA GLU A 839 -35.82 -1.01 19.13
C GLU A 839 -35.37 0.44 19.41
N ASP A 840 -34.65 1.06 18.46
CA ASP A 840 -34.21 2.45 18.57
C ASP A 840 -35.41 3.41 18.72
N ILE A 841 -36.42 3.28 17.85
CA ILE A 841 -37.62 4.14 17.90
C ILE A 841 -38.41 3.91 19.19
N VAL A 842 -38.63 2.65 19.60
CA VAL A 842 -39.35 2.38 20.85
C VAL A 842 -38.58 2.94 22.05
N THR A 843 -37.26 2.74 22.12
CA THR A 843 -36.42 3.17 23.24
C THR A 843 -36.42 4.69 23.37
N GLU A 844 -36.11 5.41 22.29
CA GLU A 844 -36.02 6.88 22.25
C GLU A 844 -37.31 7.54 22.76
N TYR A 845 -38.45 7.19 22.16
CA TYR A 845 -39.72 7.83 22.51
C TYR A 845 -40.34 7.32 23.80
N LYS A 846 -40.00 6.10 24.25
CA LYS A 846 -40.48 5.57 25.53
C LYS A 846 -39.78 6.24 26.70
N GLU A 847 -38.48 6.53 26.57
CA GLU A 847 -37.72 7.29 27.57
C GLU A 847 -38.21 8.74 27.68
N GLU A 848 -38.60 9.35 26.56
CA GLU A 848 -39.20 10.70 26.54
C GLU A 848 -40.67 10.73 26.98
N GLY A 849 -41.37 9.59 26.98
CA GLY A 849 -42.81 9.52 27.25
C GLY A 849 -43.67 10.15 26.14
N ASN A 850 -43.19 10.13 24.90
CA ASN A 850 -43.79 10.84 23.76
C ASN A 850 -44.41 9.88 22.74
N TYR A 851 -45.66 9.46 22.99
CA TYR A 851 -46.38 8.53 22.13
C TYR A 851 -46.71 9.09 20.73
N GLU A 852 -47.04 10.39 20.63
CA GLU A 852 -47.31 11.02 19.33
C GLU A 852 -46.06 11.05 18.45
N GLY A 853 -44.90 11.34 19.05
CA GLY A 853 -43.60 11.25 18.39
C GLY A 853 -43.29 9.84 17.91
N PHE A 854 -43.49 8.84 18.77
CA PHE A 854 -43.35 7.42 18.43
C PHE A 854 -44.18 7.06 17.19
N LYS A 855 -45.46 7.42 17.18
CA LYS A 855 -46.37 7.12 16.07
C LYS A 855 -45.91 7.77 14.76
N LEU A 856 -45.52 9.05 14.81
CA LEU A 856 -45.03 9.78 13.64
C LEU A 856 -43.75 9.15 13.08
N GLU A 857 -42.82 8.75 13.95
CA GLU A 857 -41.54 8.18 13.52
C GLU A 857 -41.70 6.76 12.95
N VAL A 858 -42.64 5.96 13.48
CA VAL A 858 -43.03 4.67 12.89
C VAL A 858 -43.59 4.85 11.48
N ILE A 859 -44.50 5.82 11.27
CA ILE A 859 -45.04 6.12 9.93
C ILE A 859 -43.93 6.60 8.99
N LYS A 860 -43.03 7.45 9.47
CA LYS A 860 -41.94 8.00 8.67
C LYS A 860 -40.94 6.94 8.21
N ASN A 861 -40.63 5.94 9.04
CA ASN A 861 -39.66 4.90 8.70
C ASN A 861 -40.32 3.68 8.03
N PHE A 862 -41.44 3.18 8.55
CA PHE A 862 -42.06 1.96 8.05
C PHE A 862 -43.26 2.18 7.13
N SER A 863 -43.74 3.42 6.96
CA SER A 863 -44.97 3.71 6.20
C SER A 863 -46.17 2.88 6.67
N ALA A 864 -46.17 2.48 7.95
CA ALA A 864 -47.18 1.64 8.58
C ALA A 864 -47.80 2.38 9.78
N ASP A 865 -49.09 2.14 10.03
CA ASP A 865 -49.77 2.60 11.23
C ASP A 865 -49.72 1.45 12.26
N THR A 866 -49.20 1.72 13.46
CA THR A 866 -49.04 0.71 14.50
C THR A 866 -50.33 0.48 15.27
N THR A 867 -50.53 -0.77 15.75
CA THR A 867 -51.68 -1.09 16.62
C THR A 867 -51.39 -0.87 18.11
N ILE A 868 -50.16 -0.47 18.45
CA ILE A 868 -49.78 -0.11 19.82
C ILE A 868 -50.49 1.19 20.18
N ASP A 869 -51.41 1.12 21.14
CA ASP A 869 -52.10 2.31 21.65
C ASP A 869 -51.31 3.00 22.78
N GLU A 870 -51.71 4.21 23.15
CA GLU A 870 -51.01 5.01 24.17
C GLU A 870 -50.98 4.32 25.54
N ALA A 871 -52.02 3.55 25.88
CA ALA A 871 -52.10 2.83 27.15
C ALA A 871 -51.13 1.64 27.18
N GLU A 872 -51.01 0.92 26.08
CA GLU A 872 -50.07 -0.18 25.87
C GLU A 872 -48.64 0.32 25.81
N PHE A 873 -48.39 1.41 25.06
CA PHE A 873 -47.10 2.10 25.01
C PHE A 873 -46.64 2.50 26.40
N ASN A 874 -47.52 3.03 27.24
CA ASN A 874 -47.18 3.46 28.60
C ASN A 874 -46.99 2.31 29.59
N SER A 875 -47.76 1.22 29.46
CA SER A 875 -47.78 0.12 30.44
C SER A 875 -46.76 -0.99 30.19
N LYS A 876 -46.37 -1.25 28.94
CA LYS A 876 -45.45 -2.33 28.58
C LYS A 876 -43.98 -1.88 28.59
N GLY A 877 -43.09 -2.87 28.70
CA GLY A 877 -41.64 -2.65 28.65
C GLY A 877 -41.12 -2.52 27.21
N ILE A 878 -39.93 -1.94 27.06
CA ILE A 878 -39.30 -1.67 25.76
C ILE A 878 -39.22 -2.94 24.88
N HIS A 879 -38.75 -4.05 25.44
CA HIS A 879 -38.63 -5.32 24.69
C HIS A 879 -39.97 -5.82 24.12
N THR A 880 -41.05 -5.82 24.93
CA THR A 880 -42.34 -6.33 24.45
C THR A 880 -43.02 -5.42 23.44
N LEU A 881 -42.77 -4.10 23.51
CA LEU A 881 -43.21 -3.15 22.49
C LEU A 881 -42.41 -3.31 21.20
N THR A 882 -41.10 -3.54 21.31
CA THR A 882 -40.20 -3.78 20.18
C THR A 882 -40.58 -5.04 19.41
N ASP A 883 -40.76 -6.16 20.11
CA ASP A 883 -41.17 -7.43 19.48
C ASP A 883 -42.51 -7.28 18.72
N LYS A 884 -43.48 -6.61 19.35
CA LYS A 884 -44.79 -6.36 18.73
C LYS A 884 -44.68 -5.47 17.48
N LEU A 885 -43.93 -4.36 17.58
CA LEU A 885 -43.71 -3.46 16.44
C LEU A 885 -43.00 -4.20 15.30
N PHE A 886 -41.98 -4.99 15.63
CA PHE A 886 -41.22 -5.80 14.67
C PHE A 886 -42.11 -6.80 13.91
N GLU A 887 -43.00 -7.53 14.61
CA GLU A 887 -43.97 -8.43 13.97
C GLU A 887 -44.94 -7.68 13.04
N GLU A 888 -45.46 -6.52 13.48
CA GLU A 888 -46.39 -5.69 12.69
C GLU A 888 -45.76 -5.19 11.39
N VAL A 889 -44.55 -4.61 11.47
CA VAL A 889 -43.87 -4.04 10.31
C VAL A 889 -43.39 -5.13 9.35
N THR A 890 -42.94 -6.28 9.86
CA THR A 890 -42.54 -7.43 9.03
C THR A 890 -43.73 -7.97 8.23
N ALA A 891 -44.90 -8.11 8.87
CA ALA A 891 -46.13 -8.52 8.20
C ALA A 891 -46.62 -7.48 7.17
N PHE A 892 -46.39 -6.19 7.41
CA PHE A 892 -46.67 -5.14 6.44
C PHE A 892 -45.76 -5.24 5.21
N TYR A 893 -44.44 -5.41 5.41
CA TYR A 893 -43.47 -5.53 4.32
C TYR A 893 -43.73 -6.75 3.43
N ALA A 894 -44.10 -7.88 4.02
CA ALA A 894 -44.47 -9.09 3.27
C ALA A 894 -45.66 -8.83 2.32
N ARG A 895 -46.74 -8.22 2.83
CA ARG A 895 -47.91 -7.86 2.02
C ARG A 895 -47.58 -6.87 0.90
N LYS A 896 -46.71 -5.89 1.19
CA LYS A 896 -46.24 -4.92 0.20
C LYS A 896 -45.43 -5.60 -0.91
N SER A 897 -44.54 -6.51 -0.54
CA SER A 897 -43.73 -7.28 -1.49
C SER A 897 -44.60 -8.10 -2.44
N ASP A 898 -45.65 -8.76 -1.93
CA ASP A 898 -46.61 -9.49 -2.76
C ASP A 898 -47.39 -8.57 -3.73
N ALA A 899 -47.70 -7.34 -3.31
CA ALA A 899 -48.34 -6.34 -4.17
C ALA A 899 -47.42 -5.88 -5.31
N ILE A 900 -46.13 -5.63 -5.03
CA ILE A 900 -45.13 -5.28 -6.03
C ILE A 900 -44.99 -6.40 -7.07
N ILE A 901 -44.90 -7.65 -6.61
CA ILE A 901 -44.83 -8.84 -7.48
C ILE A 901 -46.07 -8.91 -8.38
N SER A 902 -47.27 -8.76 -7.80
CA SER A 902 -48.53 -8.82 -8.54
C SER A 902 -48.63 -7.73 -9.63
N GLN A 903 -48.06 -6.56 -9.39
CA GLN A 903 -48.01 -5.46 -10.36
C GLN A 903 -47.00 -5.70 -11.48
N ALA A 904 -45.84 -6.30 -11.17
CA ALA A 904 -44.76 -6.49 -12.13
C ALA A 904 -44.93 -7.74 -13.03
N MET A 905 -45.54 -8.80 -12.51
CA MET A 905 -45.65 -10.11 -13.20
C MET A 905 -46.28 -10.06 -14.60
N PRO A 906 -47.36 -9.29 -14.87
CA PRO A 906 -47.93 -9.20 -16.21
C PRO A 906 -46.92 -8.68 -17.25
N VAL A 907 -46.13 -7.68 -16.87
CA VAL A 907 -45.11 -7.07 -17.74
C VAL A 907 -43.96 -8.04 -17.98
N LEU A 908 -43.50 -8.75 -16.93
CA LEU A 908 -42.45 -9.75 -17.07
C LEU A 908 -42.84 -10.90 -18.00
N ASN A 909 -44.05 -11.44 -17.83
CA ASN A 909 -44.55 -12.51 -18.68
C ASN A 909 -44.64 -12.08 -20.16
N GLN A 910 -45.05 -10.83 -20.41
CA GLN A 910 -45.09 -10.28 -21.76
C GLN A 910 -43.68 -10.15 -22.36
N VAL A 911 -42.74 -9.57 -21.63
CA VAL A 911 -41.35 -9.41 -22.09
C VAL A 911 -40.68 -10.76 -22.34
N PHE A 912 -40.91 -11.75 -21.47
CA PHE A 912 -40.39 -13.11 -21.65
C PHE A 912 -41.00 -13.82 -22.88
N ALA A 913 -42.30 -13.64 -23.13
CA ALA A 913 -42.95 -14.22 -24.29
C ALA A 913 -42.50 -13.59 -25.62
N GLU A 914 -42.22 -12.28 -25.63
CA GLU A 914 -41.80 -11.56 -26.85
C GLU A 914 -40.29 -11.66 -27.13
N ARG A 915 -39.44 -11.72 -26.09
CA ARG A 915 -37.97 -11.55 -26.21
C ARG A 915 -37.14 -12.44 -25.27
N GLY A 916 -37.73 -13.45 -24.63
CA GLY A 916 -37.09 -14.24 -23.56
C GLY A 916 -35.85 -15.06 -23.95
N GLU A 917 -35.61 -15.34 -25.24
CA GLU A 917 -34.38 -16.00 -25.70
C GLU A 917 -33.20 -15.03 -25.90
N GLN A 918 -33.45 -13.71 -25.98
CA GLN A 918 -32.41 -12.71 -26.26
C GLN A 918 -32.03 -11.85 -25.05
N ILE A 919 -32.90 -11.74 -24.04
CA ILE A 919 -32.72 -10.83 -22.88
C ILE A 919 -32.52 -11.64 -21.59
N GLU A 920 -31.33 -11.55 -21.00
CA GLU A 920 -31.04 -12.19 -19.71
C GLU A 920 -31.40 -11.31 -18.50
N GLN A 921 -31.24 -9.99 -18.63
CA GLN A 921 -31.40 -8.99 -17.57
C GLN A 921 -32.33 -7.86 -18.00
N ILE A 922 -33.28 -7.51 -17.13
CA ILE A 922 -34.20 -6.38 -17.32
C ILE A 922 -33.98 -5.34 -16.22
N VAL A 923 -34.29 -4.07 -16.51
CA VAL A 923 -34.18 -3.00 -15.51
C VAL A 923 -35.58 -2.61 -15.03
N VAL A 924 -35.81 -2.72 -13.73
CA VAL A 924 -37.06 -2.30 -13.07
C VAL A 924 -36.79 -1.02 -12.28
N PRO A 925 -37.48 0.10 -12.57
CA PRO A 925 -37.32 1.33 -11.81
C PRO A 925 -38.11 1.26 -10.50
N PHE A 926 -37.45 1.62 -9.40
CA PHE A 926 -38.06 1.81 -8.07
C PHE A 926 -37.93 3.26 -7.64
N THR A 927 -38.92 3.78 -6.93
CA THR A 927 -38.88 5.14 -6.37
C THR A 927 -39.54 5.19 -4.99
N ASP A 928 -38.96 5.98 -4.08
CA ASP A 928 -39.55 6.34 -2.78
C ASP A 928 -40.28 7.69 -2.82
N GLY A 929 -40.36 8.31 -4.00
CA GLY A 929 -40.93 9.65 -4.25
C GLY A 929 -39.89 10.76 -4.35
N LEU A 930 -38.67 10.57 -3.83
CA LEU A 930 -37.56 11.53 -3.90
C LEU A 930 -36.40 11.01 -4.75
N ARG A 931 -36.05 9.73 -4.57
CA ARG A 931 -34.92 9.06 -5.21
C ARG A 931 -35.45 7.93 -6.10
N SER A 932 -34.94 7.84 -7.33
CA SER A 932 -35.26 6.75 -8.26
C SER A 932 -34.04 5.86 -8.46
N VAL A 933 -34.20 4.56 -8.31
CA VAL A 933 -33.14 3.55 -8.49
C VAL A 933 -33.53 2.58 -9.59
N GLN A 934 -32.57 2.27 -10.46
CA GLN A 934 -32.72 1.27 -11.53
C GLN A 934 -32.18 -0.06 -11.03
N VAL A 935 -33.04 -1.06 -10.92
CA VAL A 935 -32.70 -2.38 -10.37
C VAL A 935 -32.58 -3.39 -11.51
N PRO A 936 -31.39 -3.97 -11.75
CA PRO A 936 -31.25 -5.08 -12.68
C PRO A 936 -31.85 -6.36 -12.08
N VAL A 937 -32.72 -7.04 -12.83
CA VAL A 937 -33.38 -8.27 -12.42
C VAL A 937 -33.18 -9.33 -13.51
N GLY A 938 -32.77 -10.53 -13.10
CA GLY A 938 -32.63 -11.67 -14.02
C GLY A 938 -34.00 -12.18 -14.47
N LEU A 939 -34.33 -12.04 -15.76
CA LEU A 939 -35.67 -12.29 -16.29
C LEU A 939 -36.11 -13.75 -16.07
N LYS A 940 -35.24 -14.71 -16.41
CA LYS A 940 -35.54 -16.14 -16.28
C LYS A 940 -35.77 -16.55 -14.83
N LYS A 941 -34.89 -16.11 -13.92
CA LYS A 941 -35.02 -16.37 -12.47
C LYS A 941 -36.30 -15.76 -11.90
N ALA A 942 -36.66 -14.55 -12.33
CA ALA A 942 -37.90 -13.90 -11.90
C ALA A 942 -39.15 -14.66 -12.34
N ILE A 943 -39.17 -15.23 -13.54
CA ILE A 943 -40.30 -16.07 -13.98
C ILE A 943 -40.34 -17.39 -13.21
N ASP A 944 -39.20 -18.09 -13.11
CA ASP A 944 -39.09 -19.39 -12.45
C ASP A 944 -39.47 -19.33 -10.96
N ASN A 945 -39.23 -18.20 -10.28
CA ASN A 945 -39.54 -18.00 -8.88
C ASN A 945 -40.82 -17.18 -8.59
N GLY A 946 -41.68 -16.99 -9.60
CA GLY A 946 -42.97 -16.32 -9.44
C GLY A 946 -42.86 -14.83 -9.08
N GLY A 947 -41.81 -14.16 -9.53
CA GLY A 947 -41.57 -12.72 -9.40
C GLY A 947 -40.80 -12.30 -8.15
N ARG A 948 -40.47 -13.23 -7.25
CA ARG A 948 -39.73 -12.95 -6.01
C ARG A 948 -38.32 -12.42 -6.22
N GLU A 949 -37.70 -12.72 -7.38
CA GLU A 949 -36.38 -12.18 -7.73
C GLU A 949 -36.38 -10.65 -7.79
N ILE A 950 -37.52 -10.04 -8.11
CA ILE A 950 -37.68 -8.58 -8.20
C ILE A 950 -37.42 -7.95 -6.83
N THR A 951 -38.11 -8.44 -5.79
CA THR A 951 -37.98 -7.93 -4.41
C THR A 951 -36.57 -8.19 -3.89
N LYS A 952 -36.02 -9.39 -4.13
CA LYS A 952 -34.66 -9.72 -3.70
C LYS A 952 -33.61 -8.84 -4.38
N SER A 953 -33.73 -8.59 -5.69
CA SER A 953 -32.82 -7.72 -6.43
C SER A 953 -32.94 -6.25 -6.00
N PHE A 954 -34.16 -5.82 -5.67
CA PHE A 954 -34.43 -4.50 -5.10
C PHE A 954 -33.73 -4.33 -3.76
N GLU A 955 -33.91 -5.28 -2.84
CA GLU A 955 -33.23 -5.29 -1.53
C GLU A 955 -31.71 -5.26 -1.67
N LYS A 956 -31.14 -6.14 -2.50
CA LYS A 956 -29.69 -6.17 -2.77
C LYS A 956 -29.17 -4.81 -3.23
N THR A 957 -29.82 -4.22 -4.23
CA THR A 957 -29.36 -2.98 -4.88
C THR A 957 -29.40 -1.80 -3.91
N ILE A 958 -30.48 -1.68 -3.13
CA ILE A 958 -30.65 -0.58 -2.17
C ILE A 958 -29.69 -0.71 -0.99
N VAL A 959 -29.61 -1.89 -0.38
CA VAL A 959 -28.69 -2.15 0.73
C VAL A 959 -27.25 -1.86 0.31
N LEU A 960 -26.84 -2.33 -0.87
CA LEU A 960 -25.49 -2.12 -1.39
C LEU A 960 -25.20 -0.63 -1.64
N ALA A 961 -26.13 0.09 -2.26
CA ALA A 961 -25.96 1.50 -2.61
C ALA A 961 -25.87 2.41 -1.37
N LEU A 962 -26.75 2.21 -0.38
CA LEU A 962 -26.77 3.01 0.84
C LEU A 962 -25.57 2.72 1.74
N ILE A 963 -25.18 1.45 1.89
CA ILE A 963 -23.95 1.09 2.60
C ILE A 963 -22.74 1.78 1.97
N ASP A 964 -22.64 1.81 0.63
CA ASP A 964 -21.52 2.47 -0.06
C ASP A 964 -21.47 3.98 0.13
N GLU A 965 -22.63 4.64 0.11
CA GLU A 965 -22.73 6.08 0.32
C GLU A 965 -22.29 6.44 1.74
N SER A 966 -22.89 5.83 2.75
CA SER A 966 -22.58 6.12 4.15
C SER A 966 -21.17 5.68 4.55
N TRP A 967 -20.65 4.57 4.01
CA TRP A 967 -19.30 4.12 4.29
C TRP A 967 -18.24 5.08 3.73
N LYS A 968 -18.45 5.64 2.53
CA LYS A 968 -17.53 6.66 1.97
C LYS A 968 -17.50 7.92 2.84
N GLU A 969 -18.66 8.35 3.33
CA GLU A 969 -18.76 9.49 4.22
C GLU A 969 -18.05 9.23 5.55
N HIS A 970 -18.30 8.07 6.16
CA HIS A 970 -17.60 7.64 7.39
C HIS A 970 -16.08 7.57 7.21
N LEU A 971 -15.58 7.08 6.06
CA LEU A 971 -14.13 7.09 5.78
C LEU A 971 -13.54 8.51 5.77
N ARG A 972 -14.30 9.53 5.34
CA ARG A 972 -13.89 10.93 5.40
C ARG A 972 -13.83 11.43 6.84
N GLU A 973 -14.88 11.21 7.60
CA GLU A 973 -14.93 11.58 9.03
C GLU A 973 -13.80 10.92 9.83
N MET A 974 -13.46 9.67 9.50
CA MET A 974 -12.36 8.93 10.13
C MET A 974 -10.97 9.51 9.79
N ASP A 975 -10.76 9.97 8.56
CA ASP A 975 -9.52 10.64 8.17
C ASP A 975 -9.38 12.00 8.91
N GLU A 976 -10.46 12.76 9.05
CA GLU A 976 -10.49 14.02 9.82
C GLU A 976 -10.23 13.78 11.31
N LEU A 977 -10.89 12.78 11.90
CA LEU A 977 -10.72 12.36 13.29
C LEU A 977 -9.26 11.98 13.59
N LYS A 978 -8.62 11.25 12.69
CA LYS A 978 -7.22 10.83 12.86
C LYS A 978 -6.27 12.03 12.97
N GLN A 979 -6.57 13.12 12.28
CA GLN A 979 -5.80 14.37 12.34
C GLN A 979 -6.11 15.15 13.62
N SER A 980 -7.40 15.36 13.93
CA SER A 980 -7.84 16.17 15.08
C SER A 980 -7.32 15.62 16.41
N VAL A 981 -7.30 14.29 16.56
CA VAL A 981 -6.90 13.62 17.80
C VAL A 981 -5.40 13.77 18.10
N GLN A 982 -4.56 14.19 17.14
CA GLN A 982 -3.17 14.53 17.45
C GLN A 982 -3.07 15.76 18.38
N ASN A 983 -4.06 16.65 18.37
CA ASN A 983 -4.11 17.81 19.26
C ASN A 983 -4.41 17.40 20.72
N ALA A 984 -4.95 16.20 20.96
CA ALA A 984 -5.22 15.73 22.32
C ALA A 984 -3.94 15.45 23.13
N VAL A 985 -2.76 15.39 22.48
CA VAL A 985 -1.46 15.31 23.16
C VAL A 985 -1.24 16.51 24.09
N TYR A 986 -1.78 17.69 23.75
CA TYR A 986 -1.70 18.89 24.58
C TYR A 986 -2.47 18.74 25.92
N GLU A 987 -3.47 17.85 25.97
CA GLU A 987 -4.25 17.55 27.18
C GLU A 987 -3.67 16.41 28.05
N GLN A 988 -2.49 15.88 27.72
CA GLN A 988 -1.86 14.72 28.39
C GLN A 988 -2.71 13.42 28.36
N LYS A 989 -3.62 13.29 27.40
CA LYS A 989 -4.36 12.05 27.14
C LYS A 989 -3.70 11.26 26.01
N ASP A 990 -3.91 9.94 25.98
CA ASP A 990 -3.42 9.10 24.87
C ASP A 990 -4.32 9.30 23.64
N PRO A 991 -3.78 9.84 22.52
CA PRO A 991 -4.54 10.03 21.29
C PRO A 991 -5.19 8.74 20.77
N LEU A 992 -4.55 7.58 20.93
CA LEU A 992 -5.09 6.33 20.41
C LEU A 992 -6.38 5.92 21.14
N ILE A 993 -6.48 6.20 22.44
CA ILE A 993 -7.66 5.86 23.24
C ILE A 993 -8.84 6.75 22.83
N ILE A 994 -8.60 8.05 22.66
CA ILE A 994 -9.62 9.00 22.21
C ILE A 994 -10.11 8.61 20.81
N TYR A 995 -9.17 8.35 19.89
CA TYR A 995 -9.49 7.88 18.55
C TYR A 995 -10.37 6.63 18.58
N LYS A 996 -10.06 5.63 19.41
CA LYS A 996 -10.87 4.41 19.54
C LYS A 996 -12.31 4.69 20.01
N MET A 997 -12.48 5.58 20.99
CA MET A 997 -13.79 5.92 21.54
C MET A 997 -14.63 6.72 20.53
N GLU A 998 -14.04 7.76 19.94
CA GLU A 998 -14.73 8.62 18.96
C GLU A 998 -15.04 7.85 17.68
N ALA A 999 -14.09 7.05 17.17
CA ALA A 999 -14.30 6.20 16.00
C ALA A 999 -15.41 5.17 16.20
N PHE A 1000 -15.53 4.60 17.41
CA PHE A 1000 -16.61 3.66 17.73
C PHE A 1000 -17.98 4.36 17.71
N ASN A 1001 -18.07 5.57 18.26
CA ASN A 1001 -19.30 6.35 18.26
C ASN A 1001 -19.71 6.79 16.85
N LEU A 1002 -18.77 7.28 16.02
CA LEU A 1002 -19.02 7.61 14.61
C LEU A 1002 -19.55 6.38 13.86
N PHE A 1003 -18.89 5.23 14.02
CA PHE A 1003 -19.31 4.00 13.36
C PHE A 1003 -20.69 3.52 13.81
N LYS A 1004 -20.99 3.60 15.11
CA LYS A 1004 -22.33 3.26 15.63
C LYS A 1004 -23.39 4.18 15.02
N ASN A 1005 -23.15 5.49 15.00
CA ASN A 1005 -24.08 6.47 14.44
C ASN A 1005 -24.30 6.22 12.93
N MET A 1006 -23.22 5.95 12.20
CA MET A 1006 -23.29 5.59 10.78
C MET A 1006 -24.13 4.32 10.56
N LEU A 1007 -23.92 3.25 11.34
CA LEU A 1007 -24.73 2.03 11.23
C LEU A 1007 -26.21 2.29 11.50
N ASN A 1008 -26.55 3.05 12.55
CA ASN A 1008 -27.93 3.39 12.86
C ASN A 1008 -28.57 4.23 11.74
N ALA A 1009 -27.83 5.17 11.16
CA ALA A 1009 -28.28 5.97 10.02
C ALA A 1009 -28.54 5.08 8.79
N VAL A 1010 -27.60 4.19 8.45
CA VAL A 1010 -27.76 3.23 7.34
C VAL A 1010 -28.98 2.35 7.54
N ASN A 1011 -29.16 1.78 8.74
CA ASN A 1011 -30.31 0.93 9.04
C ASN A 1011 -31.64 1.69 8.84
N LYS A 1012 -31.73 2.93 9.36
CA LYS A 1012 -32.92 3.78 9.20
C LYS A 1012 -33.17 4.13 7.72
N GLU A 1013 -32.14 4.51 6.97
CA GLU A 1013 -32.27 4.85 5.55
C GLU A 1013 -32.68 3.66 4.68
N VAL A 1014 -32.04 2.49 4.89
CA VAL A 1014 -32.36 1.24 4.18
C VAL A 1014 -33.81 0.84 4.46
N VAL A 1015 -34.20 0.77 5.73
CA VAL A 1015 -35.58 0.43 6.12
C VAL A 1015 -36.56 1.44 5.53
N SER A 1016 -36.28 2.74 5.66
CA SER A 1016 -37.17 3.77 5.12
C SER A 1016 -37.36 3.65 3.61
N PHE A 1017 -36.28 3.41 2.87
CA PHE A 1017 -36.34 3.27 1.42
C PHE A 1017 -37.11 2.02 1.01
N LEU A 1018 -36.85 0.87 1.63
CA LEU A 1018 -37.52 -0.38 1.28
C LEU A 1018 -39.02 -0.34 1.62
N TYR A 1019 -39.39 0.28 2.74
CA TYR A 1019 -40.79 0.39 3.15
C TYR A 1019 -41.57 1.48 2.40
N LYS A 1020 -40.93 2.51 1.85
CA LYS A 1020 -41.56 3.51 0.96
C LYS A 1020 -41.52 3.15 -0.52
N GLY A 1021 -40.46 2.50 -0.96
CA GLY A 1021 -40.13 2.28 -2.36
C GLY A 1021 -41.16 1.40 -3.10
N GLY A 1022 -41.57 1.82 -4.29
CA GLY A 1022 -42.49 1.06 -5.13
C GLY A 1022 -42.21 1.26 -6.62
N ILE A 1023 -42.92 0.52 -7.46
CA ILE A 1023 -42.86 0.67 -8.92
C ILE A 1023 -43.75 1.86 -9.32
N PRO A 1024 -43.22 2.88 -10.02
CA PRO A 1024 -44.01 4.04 -10.40
C PRO A 1024 -45.19 3.66 -11.30
N VAL A 1025 -46.38 4.19 -10.97
CA VAL A 1025 -47.69 3.83 -11.57
C VAL A 1025 -47.84 4.28 -13.04
N GLN A 1026 -46.93 5.11 -13.55
CA GLN A 1026 -46.83 5.46 -14.97
C GLN A 1026 -45.63 4.74 -15.58
N THR A 1027 -45.83 3.54 -16.10
CA THR A 1027 -44.86 2.85 -16.97
C THR A 1027 -45.59 2.49 -18.26
N ASP A 1028 -45.29 3.23 -19.35
CA ASP A 1028 -45.61 2.75 -20.69
C ASP A 1028 -44.80 1.45 -20.93
N PRO A 1029 -45.30 0.45 -21.69
CA PRO A 1029 -44.56 -0.79 -21.96
C PRO A 1029 -43.15 -0.56 -22.57
N ASN A 1030 -42.89 0.63 -23.11
CA ASN A 1030 -41.62 1.05 -23.68
C ASN A 1030 -40.56 1.53 -22.66
N ASP A 1031 -40.89 1.67 -21.37
CA ASP A 1031 -39.95 2.11 -20.32
C ASP A 1031 -39.12 0.96 -19.70
N VAL A 1032 -39.52 -0.30 -19.90
CA VAL A 1032 -38.69 -1.46 -19.54
C VAL A 1032 -37.62 -1.63 -20.61
N ARG A 1033 -36.41 -1.15 -20.32
CA ARG A 1033 -35.26 -1.22 -21.23
C ARG A 1033 -34.39 -2.44 -20.89
N GLU A 1034 -33.79 -3.00 -21.94
CA GLU A 1034 -32.71 -3.97 -21.81
C GLU A 1034 -31.57 -3.37 -20.98
N ALA A 1035 -31.06 -4.12 -19.99
CA ALA A 1035 -29.94 -3.66 -19.20
C ALA A 1035 -28.72 -3.46 -20.11
N GLN A 1036 -28.24 -2.22 -20.25
CA GLN A 1036 -26.95 -2.00 -20.92
C GLN A 1036 -25.87 -2.71 -20.11
N ALA A 1037 -24.94 -3.37 -20.80
CA ALA A 1037 -23.75 -3.94 -20.17
C ALA A 1037 -23.14 -2.90 -19.23
N PRO A 1038 -22.83 -3.26 -17.97
CA PRO A 1038 -22.33 -2.32 -16.98
C PRO A 1038 -21.14 -1.57 -17.59
N ARG A 1039 -21.19 -0.24 -17.58
CA ARG A 1039 -20.05 0.56 -18.01
C ARG A 1039 -18.86 0.12 -17.15
N PRO A 1040 -17.68 -0.16 -17.75
CA PRO A 1040 -16.49 -0.44 -16.96
C PRO A 1040 -16.32 0.68 -15.94
N ALA A 1041 -15.94 0.31 -14.70
CA ALA A 1041 -15.72 1.26 -13.63
C ALA A 1041 -14.91 2.46 -14.16
N PRO A 1042 -15.26 3.71 -13.82
CA PRO A 1042 -14.63 4.87 -14.41
C PRO A 1042 -13.11 4.76 -14.26
N SER A 1043 -12.38 4.79 -15.38
CA SER A 1043 -10.91 4.71 -15.43
C SER A 1043 -10.20 5.90 -14.74
N ARG A 1044 -10.95 6.74 -14.02
CA ARG A 1044 -10.50 7.94 -13.29
C ARG A 1044 -10.41 7.73 -11.78
N LEU A 1045 -10.40 6.49 -11.28
CA LEU A 1045 -10.02 6.22 -9.89
C LEU A 1045 -8.50 6.37 -9.76
N LYS A 1046 -8.03 7.30 -8.92
CA LYS A 1046 -6.60 7.48 -8.67
C LYS A 1046 -6.18 6.53 -7.56
N MET A 1047 -5.26 5.62 -7.91
CA MET A 1047 -4.67 4.70 -6.95
C MET A 1047 -3.37 5.32 -6.43
N SER A 1048 -3.23 5.43 -5.10
CA SER A 1048 -1.95 5.81 -4.51
C SER A 1048 -1.08 4.57 -4.38
N LYS A 1049 -0.40 4.19 -5.47
CA LYS A 1049 0.50 3.03 -5.48
C LYS A 1049 1.84 3.36 -4.82
N PRO A 1050 2.42 2.46 -4.02
CA PRO A 1050 3.87 2.39 -3.80
C PRO A 1050 4.59 1.76 -4.99
N GLU A 1051 4.68 2.47 -6.13
CA GLU A 1051 5.33 1.90 -7.32
C GLU A 1051 6.34 2.81 -8.02
N PHE A 1052 7.35 2.11 -8.53
CA PHE A 1052 8.38 2.59 -9.43
C PHE A 1052 8.05 2.12 -10.84
N GLY A 1053 7.67 3.05 -11.70
CA GLY A 1053 7.08 2.74 -13.01
C GLY A 1053 8.08 2.40 -14.11
N GLN A 1054 7.76 1.35 -14.88
CA GLN A 1054 8.17 1.15 -16.27
C GLN A 1054 7.22 1.93 -17.20
N SER A 1055 7.78 2.62 -18.19
CA SER A 1055 7.05 3.11 -19.36
C SER A 1055 7.08 2.04 -20.46
N THR A 1056 5.90 1.69 -20.95
CA THR A 1056 5.69 0.80 -22.10
C THR A 1056 6.23 1.46 -23.36
N SER A 1057 7.21 0.81 -23.99
CA SER A 1057 7.59 1.06 -25.39
C SER A 1057 7.13 -0.14 -26.20
N SER A 1058 6.05 0.04 -26.96
CA SER A 1058 5.48 -0.96 -27.85
C SER A 1058 6.27 -1.01 -29.16
N ALA A 1059 6.92 -2.15 -29.38
CA ALA A 1059 7.30 -2.64 -30.69
C ALA A 1059 6.93 -4.12 -30.74
N ASP A 1060 5.77 -4.44 -31.30
CA ASP A 1060 5.70 -5.46 -32.35
C ASP A 1060 4.34 -5.46 -33.07
N VAL A 1061 4.45 -5.78 -34.35
CA VAL A 1061 3.48 -5.64 -35.43
C VAL A 1061 2.54 -6.85 -35.44
N MET A 1062 1.22 -6.62 -35.42
CA MET A 1062 0.25 -7.54 -36.02
C MET A 1062 -1.01 -6.79 -36.49
N ASP A 1063 -1.44 -7.21 -37.68
CA ASP A 1063 -2.31 -6.58 -38.66
C ASP A 1063 -3.80 -6.58 -38.23
N ASP A 1064 -4.44 -5.40 -38.10
CA ASP A 1064 -5.90 -5.26 -38.02
C ASP A 1064 -6.40 -4.19 -39.01
N THR A 1065 -7.10 -4.68 -40.04
CA THR A 1065 -7.66 -3.94 -41.16
C THR A 1065 -8.96 -3.21 -40.78
N ARG A 1066 -8.85 -2.05 -40.14
CA ARG A 1066 -9.92 -1.04 -40.11
C ARG A 1066 -9.33 0.35 -40.40
N GLU A 1067 -9.77 0.96 -41.50
CA GLU A 1067 -9.31 2.26 -41.98
C GLU A 1067 -9.47 3.35 -40.91
N LEU A 1068 -8.33 3.82 -40.38
CA LEU A 1068 -8.20 5.07 -39.66
C LEU A 1068 -7.95 6.20 -40.69
N ALA A 1069 -8.78 7.23 -40.67
CA ALA A 1069 -8.52 8.47 -41.41
C ALA A 1069 -7.20 9.09 -40.92
N PRO A 1070 -6.28 9.53 -41.82
CA PRO A 1070 -4.99 10.07 -41.39
C PRO A 1070 -5.14 11.45 -40.74
N GLN A 1071 -4.74 11.56 -39.46
CA GLN A 1071 -4.49 12.84 -38.80
C GLN A 1071 -3.20 13.49 -39.37
N GLN A 1072 -3.31 14.74 -39.79
CA GLN A 1072 -2.18 15.56 -40.23
C GLN A 1072 -1.32 16.00 -39.03
N PRO A 1073 0.02 16.09 -39.15
CA PRO A 1073 0.88 16.61 -38.09
C PRO A 1073 0.66 18.12 -37.87
N ILE A 1074 0.52 18.52 -36.61
CA ILE A 1074 0.48 19.93 -36.18
C ILE A 1074 1.81 20.60 -36.59
N ARG A 1075 1.76 21.45 -37.62
CA ARG A 1075 2.85 22.33 -38.03
C ARG A 1075 2.97 23.51 -37.06
N LYS A 1076 4.18 23.73 -36.55
CA LYS A 1076 4.57 24.97 -35.85
C LYS A 1076 4.31 26.17 -36.79
N GLU A 1077 3.41 27.08 -36.43
CA GLU A 1077 3.13 28.27 -37.25
C GLU A 1077 4.40 29.12 -37.38
N VAL A 1078 4.78 29.42 -38.61
CA VAL A 1078 5.94 30.26 -38.95
C VAL A 1078 5.57 31.73 -38.72
N THR A 1079 6.17 32.37 -37.73
CA THR A 1079 6.06 33.82 -37.52
C THR A 1079 6.82 34.57 -38.63
N VAL A 1080 6.17 35.55 -39.26
CA VAL A 1080 6.75 36.33 -40.38
C VAL A 1080 7.88 37.21 -39.88
N GLY A 1081 9.07 37.10 -40.50
CA GLY A 1081 10.24 37.89 -40.13
C GLY A 1081 10.12 39.36 -40.54
N ARG A 1082 10.74 40.28 -39.78
CA ARG A 1082 10.69 41.75 -39.99
C ARG A 1082 11.02 42.20 -41.42
N ASN A 1083 11.89 41.48 -42.13
CA ASN A 1083 12.33 41.81 -43.49
C ASN A 1083 11.59 41.03 -44.59
N ASP A 1084 10.70 40.10 -44.23
CA ASP A 1084 9.90 39.34 -45.18
C ASP A 1084 8.74 40.18 -45.71
N LEU A 1085 8.16 39.76 -46.84
CA LEU A 1085 7.00 40.45 -47.41
C LEU A 1085 5.82 40.37 -46.45
N CYS A 1086 5.12 41.50 -46.29
CA CYS A 1086 4.02 41.57 -45.36
C CYS A 1086 2.86 40.69 -45.86
N PRO A 1087 2.30 39.80 -45.01
CA PRO A 1087 1.28 38.84 -45.42
C PRO A 1087 -0.06 39.48 -45.82
N CYS A 1088 -0.24 40.79 -45.62
CA CYS A 1088 -1.40 41.53 -46.11
C CYS A 1088 -1.41 41.76 -47.64
N GLY A 1089 -0.38 41.30 -48.36
CA GLY A 1089 -0.31 41.41 -49.83
C GLY A 1089 0.06 42.80 -50.36
N SER A 1090 0.50 43.73 -49.50
CA SER A 1090 0.85 45.10 -49.91
C SER A 1090 2.12 45.22 -50.77
N GLY A 1091 2.83 44.12 -51.00
CA GLY A 1091 4.12 44.08 -51.71
C GLY A 1091 5.29 44.74 -50.96
N LYS A 1092 5.07 45.28 -49.76
CA LYS A 1092 6.10 45.89 -48.91
C LYS A 1092 6.60 44.89 -47.86
N LYS A 1093 7.85 45.06 -47.40
CA LYS A 1093 8.40 44.29 -46.27
C LYS A 1093 7.60 44.56 -44.98
N TYR A 1094 7.48 43.57 -44.10
CA TYR A 1094 6.67 43.62 -42.88
C TYR A 1094 6.96 44.86 -42.03
N LYS A 1095 8.25 45.16 -41.78
CA LYS A 1095 8.69 46.38 -41.06
C LYS A 1095 8.26 47.72 -41.66
N ASN A 1096 7.90 47.74 -42.94
CA ASN A 1096 7.47 48.94 -43.66
C ASN A 1096 5.95 48.91 -43.95
N CYS A 1097 5.23 47.98 -43.33
CA CYS A 1097 3.78 47.83 -43.43
C CYS A 1097 3.20 47.57 -42.02
N HIS A 1098 2.70 46.36 -41.72
CA HIS A 1098 2.09 46.07 -40.41
C HIS A 1098 3.09 46.03 -39.24
N GLY A 1099 4.39 45.90 -39.53
CA GLY A 1099 5.48 46.07 -38.57
C GLY A 1099 6.05 47.49 -38.52
N ALA A 1100 5.44 48.48 -39.21
CA ALA A 1100 5.89 49.86 -39.15
C ALA A 1100 5.43 50.50 -37.83
N GLY A 1101 6.35 50.60 -36.87
CA GLY A 1101 6.09 51.13 -35.52
C GLY A 1101 6.09 50.09 -34.40
N LEU A 1102 6.34 48.82 -34.72
CA LEU A 1102 6.60 47.73 -33.77
C LEU A 1102 8.10 47.48 -33.59
#